data_AF-G7E3W9-F1
#
_entry.id   AF-G7E3W9-F1
#
_cell.length_a   1.000
_cell.length_b   1.000
_cell.length_c   1.000
_cell.angle_alpha   90.00
_cell.angle_beta   90.00
_cell.angle_gamma   90.00
#
_symmetry.space_group_name_H-M   'P 1'
#
loop_
_entity.id
_entity.type
_entity.pdbx_description
1 polymer ?
#
loop_
_entity_poly.entity_id
_entity_poly.type
_entity_poly.pdbx_seq_one_letter_code
_entity_poly.pdbx_strand_id
1 'polypeptide(L)'
;MGGRKKGKGKTDDGWAPRDDRTGEIVTSNAKMEAYYKAQHILASEEEHETMYAAFRRDLPTTFRVNGSRPLAQDLQETIKTEYVPFLNAIKLESEVTPSLEPVTWYPKHYAWSIKIARKLLRKTPEYKKFQHFLVYETEAGNITRQEAVSMIPPLFLDVRKSDWVLDACAAPGSKTSQILEALSGSDAPSGSKEGLLVANDSDAKRCHMLIHQTLHRLGFPSCMIVNNDARHLPTFWLPSEPGSAKAKQPLLYDRILCDVPCSGDGTLRKNVAIWSKWSPSDAIGLHAMQLRILERCIQLLKPGGRLVYSTCSMNPIENEAVVGAALAANRNLHLVDASSHLPELKRSPGLTTWRVLDKNMHEHPTASPSLPFLPQTMWPTGEALDLERCMRFYPHVQDTGAFFVAVLEKIAKEVPLPVATAQENAPAKRKPSQEPVERAPAPKKVKGGRGVLKEEPFNYVQTDHPALGSLKSFLGIREDFPMQNLLVRNATGEPQRTLTLTSNIIRTILTHNSPETLRLKSCGVRLLSRTESSKLKDYKSMWRFTTEGIDVLRPYLTAERIVTGTIDDLRTLIGPEPSPTLSALNDSALARALDPLEPGTLLLLADIPRKAQQLALPMWLARVSCNLLLDKTDRSALSLRLFGEDLSPK
;
A
#
# COMPACT_ATOMS: atom_id res chain seq x y z
N MET A 1 -30.28 20.61 38.10
CA MET A 1 -29.01 21.34 37.90
C MET A 1 -27.88 20.33 38.07
N GLY A 2 -27.03 19.93 37.14
CA GLY A 2 -26.60 20.46 35.85
C GLY A 2 -25.23 19.79 35.59
N GLY A 3 -25.25 18.47 35.37
CA GLY A 3 -24.05 17.63 35.26
C GLY A 3 -23.31 17.85 33.93
N ARG A 4 -22.05 18.29 34.03
CA ARG A 4 -21.12 18.49 32.90
C ARG A 4 -20.77 17.13 32.25
N LYS A 5 -21.41 16.82 31.12
CA LYS A 5 -20.99 15.74 30.21
C LYS A 5 -19.68 16.13 29.52
N LYS A 6 -18.63 15.33 29.74
CA LYS A 6 -17.39 15.36 28.95
C LYS A 6 -17.71 15.00 27.49
N GLY A 7 -17.46 15.94 26.58
CA GLY A 7 -17.63 15.74 25.13
C GLY A 7 -16.65 14.70 24.59
N LYS A 8 -17.19 13.79 23.76
CA LYS A 8 -16.45 12.82 22.96
C LYS A 8 -15.46 13.54 22.02
N GLY A 9 -14.28 12.93 21.83
CA GLY A 9 -13.24 13.43 20.94
C GLY A 9 -13.77 13.61 19.51
N LYS A 10 -13.52 14.81 18.97
CA LYS A 10 -13.72 15.13 17.56
C LYS A 10 -12.67 14.39 16.73
N THR A 11 -13.12 13.61 15.76
CA THR A 11 -12.33 13.26 14.58
C THR A 11 -12.10 14.54 13.79
N ASP A 12 -10.88 14.70 13.27
CA ASP A 12 -10.40 15.87 12.54
C ASP A 12 -10.90 15.83 11.08
N ASP A 13 -12.22 15.70 10.92
CA ASP A 13 -12.88 15.76 9.62
C ASP A 13 -12.89 17.22 9.16
N GLY A 14 -11.97 17.52 8.22
CA GLY A 14 -11.74 18.84 7.64
C GLY A 14 -13.02 19.58 7.30
N TRP A 15 -13.33 20.59 8.11
CA TRP A 15 -14.37 21.56 7.80
C TRP A 15 -13.88 22.40 6.62
N ALA A 16 -14.48 22.17 5.45
CA ALA A 16 -14.30 23.04 4.29
C ALA A 16 -14.82 24.43 4.65
N PRO A 17 -14.01 25.50 4.50
CA PRO A 17 -14.51 26.85 4.74
C PRO A 17 -15.71 27.10 3.84
N ARG A 18 -16.79 27.54 4.48
CA ARG A 18 -18.01 27.96 3.80
C ARG A 18 -18.02 29.46 3.77
N ASP A 19 -18.50 30.01 2.67
CA ASP A 19 -18.73 31.45 2.57
C ASP A 19 -19.76 31.88 3.63
N ASP A 20 -19.42 32.90 4.43
CA ASP A 20 -20.22 33.32 5.58
C ASP A 20 -21.58 33.93 5.18
N ARG A 21 -21.77 34.30 3.91
CA ARG A 21 -22.99 34.93 3.38
C ARG A 21 -23.90 33.94 2.67
N THR A 22 -23.34 32.94 1.99
CA THR A 22 -24.06 31.98 1.14
C THR A 22 -24.10 30.56 1.72
N GLY A 23 -23.18 30.23 2.64
CA GLY A 23 -23.03 28.89 3.23
C GLY A 23 -22.47 27.84 2.27
N GLU A 24 -22.06 28.24 1.07
CA GLU A 24 -21.48 27.38 0.03
C GLU A 24 -20.00 27.11 0.27
N ILE A 25 -19.50 25.98 -0.27
CA ILE A 25 -18.09 25.60 -0.14
C ILE A 25 -17.25 26.51 -1.05
N VAL A 26 -16.22 27.14 -0.49
CA VAL A 26 -15.30 27.99 -1.27
C VAL A 26 -14.53 27.13 -2.28
N THR A 27 -14.72 27.42 -3.57
CA THR A 27 -14.09 26.71 -4.70
C THR A 27 -13.40 27.69 -5.68
N SER A 28 -12.84 28.76 -5.13
CA SER A 28 -12.06 29.76 -5.86
C SER A 28 -10.88 30.25 -5.02
N ASN A 29 -9.82 30.68 -5.70
CA ASN A 29 -8.66 31.34 -5.07
C ASN A 29 -7.92 32.18 -6.11
N ALA A 30 -8.08 33.50 -6.04
CA ALA A 30 -7.50 34.43 -7.00
C ALA A 30 -5.95 34.36 -7.06
N LYS A 31 -5.29 34.08 -5.93
CA LYS A 31 -3.82 33.93 -5.91
C LYS A 31 -3.39 32.66 -6.64
N MET A 32 -4.10 31.55 -6.44
CA MET A 32 -3.84 30.29 -7.15
C MET A 32 -4.04 30.45 -8.64
N GLU A 33 -5.15 31.05 -9.05
CA GLU A 33 -5.48 31.29 -10.45
C GLU A 33 -4.43 32.18 -11.13
N ALA A 34 -4.05 33.29 -10.50
CA ALA A 34 -2.99 34.16 -11.00
C ALA A 34 -1.62 33.46 -11.06
N TYR A 35 -1.28 32.65 -10.06
CA TYR A 35 -0.04 31.90 -10.02
C TYR A 35 0.06 30.92 -11.18
N TYR A 36 -0.96 30.08 -11.38
CA TYR A 36 -0.91 29.07 -12.43
C TYR A 36 -0.98 29.66 -13.83
N LYS A 37 -1.67 30.79 -14.03
CA LYS A 37 -1.61 31.56 -15.28
C LYS A 37 -0.18 32.08 -15.53
N ALA A 38 0.49 32.61 -14.51
CA ALA A 38 1.88 33.09 -14.63
C ALA A 38 2.90 31.96 -14.88
N GLN A 39 2.62 30.73 -14.44
CA GLN A 39 3.49 29.56 -14.69
C GLN A 39 3.39 29.01 -16.11
N HIS A 40 2.39 29.42 -16.91
CA HIS A 40 2.16 28.89 -18.26
C HIS A 40 2.05 27.36 -18.30
N ILE A 41 1.36 26.78 -17.32
CA ILE A 41 1.15 25.31 -17.25
C ILE A 41 0.24 24.76 -18.36
N LEU A 42 -0.55 25.63 -19.00
CA LEU A 42 -1.48 25.36 -20.10
C LEU A 42 -1.29 26.41 -21.20
N ALA A 43 -1.77 26.11 -22.41
CA ALA A 43 -1.45 26.92 -23.59
C ALA A 43 -2.29 28.21 -23.70
N SER A 44 -3.50 28.22 -23.13
CA SER A 44 -4.43 29.34 -23.24
C SER A 44 -5.19 29.62 -21.94
N GLU A 45 -5.71 30.85 -21.78
CA GLU A 45 -6.58 31.19 -20.65
C GLU A 45 -7.89 30.38 -20.65
N GLU A 46 -8.43 30.05 -21.83
CA GLU A 46 -9.63 29.21 -21.96
C GLU A 46 -9.40 27.79 -21.40
N GLU A 47 -8.23 27.20 -21.65
CA GLU A 47 -7.84 25.93 -21.04
C GLU A 47 -7.73 26.02 -19.52
N HIS A 48 -7.24 27.14 -18.98
CA HIS A 48 -7.24 27.37 -17.53
C HIS A 48 -8.66 27.41 -16.96
N GLU A 49 -9.60 28.10 -17.62
CA GLU A 49 -10.99 28.17 -17.15
C GLU A 49 -11.68 26.81 -17.22
N THR A 50 -11.47 26.02 -18.28
CA THR A 50 -11.99 24.64 -18.37
C THR A 50 -11.38 23.71 -17.32
N MET A 51 -10.09 23.86 -17.01
CA MET A 51 -9.43 23.16 -15.91
C MET A 51 -10.10 23.45 -14.56
N TYR A 52 -10.30 24.74 -14.23
CA TYR A 52 -10.93 25.12 -12.97
C TYR A 52 -12.41 24.72 -12.91
N ALA A 53 -13.14 24.79 -14.03
CA ALA A 53 -14.49 24.25 -14.13
C ALA A 53 -14.51 22.74 -13.82
N ALA A 54 -13.54 21.96 -14.30
CA ALA A 54 -13.42 20.55 -13.96
C ALA A 54 -13.09 20.32 -12.47
N PHE A 55 -12.23 21.15 -11.86
CA PHE A 55 -11.96 21.06 -10.42
C PHE A 55 -13.16 21.38 -9.52
N ARG A 56 -14.15 22.12 -10.02
CA ARG A 56 -15.40 22.43 -9.31
C ARG A 56 -16.44 21.31 -9.40
N ARG A 57 -16.26 20.34 -10.31
CA ARG A 57 -17.16 19.18 -10.44
C ARG A 57 -16.75 18.04 -9.50
N ASP A 58 -17.74 17.26 -9.08
CA ASP A 58 -17.53 16.03 -8.29
C ASP A 58 -16.58 15.07 -9.02
N LEU A 59 -15.59 14.53 -8.32
CA LEU A 59 -14.65 13.55 -8.90
C LEU A 59 -15.31 12.18 -9.06
N PRO A 60 -15.24 11.54 -10.24
CA PRO A 60 -15.68 10.17 -10.45
C PRO A 60 -15.05 9.20 -9.46
N THR A 61 -15.84 8.23 -9.00
CA THR A 61 -15.33 7.20 -8.10
C THR A 61 -14.77 6.06 -8.93
N THR A 62 -13.50 5.72 -8.74
CA THR A 62 -12.82 4.67 -9.51
C THR A 62 -12.38 3.51 -8.61
N PHE A 63 -12.34 2.32 -9.20
CA PHE A 63 -11.82 1.11 -8.57
C PHE A 63 -11.13 0.22 -9.61
N ARG A 64 -10.23 -0.66 -9.17
CA ARG A 64 -9.55 -1.64 -10.01
C ARG A 64 -9.78 -3.06 -9.52
N VAL A 65 -9.96 -3.97 -10.45
CA VAL A 65 -9.92 -5.42 -10.20
C VAL A 65 -8.47 -5.84 -10.05
N ASN A 66 -8.18 -6.61 -9.01
CA ASN A 66 -6.88 -7.20 -8.76
C ASN A 66 -6.63 -8.31 -9.78
N GLY A 67 -5.74 -8.02 -10.73
CA GLY A 67 -5.43 -8.93 -11.84
C GLY A 67 -4.62 -10.17 -11.48
N SER A 68 -4.02 -10.23 -10.28
CA SER A 68 -3.22 -11.38 -9.84
C SER A 68 -4.06 -12.50 -9.24
N ARG A 69 -5.35 -12.24 -8.97
CA ARG A 69 -6.27 -13.21 -8.38
C ARG A 69 -6.84 -14.13 -9.47
N PRO A 70 -7.06 -15.42 -9.17
CA PRO A 70 -7.71 -16.34 -10.12
C PRO A 70 -9.07 -15.85 -10.61
N LEU A 71 -9.80 -15.11 -9.76
CA LEU A 71 -11.14 -14.60 -10.04
C LEU A 71 -11.19 -13.32 -10.88
N ALA A 72 -10.04 -12.77 -11.28
CA ALA A 72 -10.00 -11.47 -11.94
C ALA A 72 -10.84 -11.43 -13.23
N GLN A 73 -10.78 -12.49 -14.05
CA GLN A 73 -11.48 -12.57 -15.33
C GLN A 73 -12.99 -12.74 -15.13
N ASP A 74 -13.42 -13.67 -14.28
CA ASP A 74 -14.84 -13.88 -13.97
C ASP A 74 -15.48 -12.62 -13.36
N LEU A 75 -14.74 -11.92 -12.51
CA LEU A 75 -15.19 -10.68 -11.89
C LEU A 75 -15.34 -9.57 -12.93
N GLN A 76 -14.39 -9.47 -13.87
CA GLN A 76 -14.47 -8.55 -15.00
C GLN A 76 -15.68 -8.83 -15.89
N GLU A 77 -15.94 -10.10 -16.20
CA GLU A 77 -17.09 -10.51 -16.98
C GLU A 77 -18.40 -10.19 -16.25
N THR A 78 -18.49 -10.51 -14.94
CA THR A 78 -19.65 -10.19 -14.10
C THR A 78 -19.94 -8.68 -14.10
N ILE A 79 -18.91 -7.85 -13.97
CA ILE A 79 -19.08 -6.39 -14.02
C ILE A 79 -19.66 -5.96 -15.37
N LYS A 80 -19.13 -6.51 -16.48
CA LYS A 80 -19.56 -6.18 -17.85
C LYS A 80 -20.98 -6.64 -18.17
N THR A 81 -21.35 -7.85 -17.77
CA THR A 81 -22.60 -8.49 -18.20
C THR A 81 -23.76 -8.27 -17.23
N GLU A 82 -23.50 -8.12 -15.93
CA GLU A 82 -24.53 -7.92 -14.91
C GLU A 82 -24.62 -6.45 -14.50
N TYR A 83 -23.51 -5.87 -14.00
CA TYR A 83 -23.56 -4.56 -13.32
C TYR A 83 -23.60 -3.36 -14.26
N VAL A 84 -22.92 -3.41 -15.41
CA VAL A 84 -22.98 -2.32 -16.41
C VAL A 84 -24.41 -2.15 -16.94
N PRO A 85 -25.11 -3.19 -17.45
CA PRO A 85 -26.49 -3.05 -17.89
C PRO A 85 -27.43 -2.66 -16.75
N PHE A 86 -27.24 -3.24 -15.56
CA PHE A 86 -28.05 -2.95 -14.38
C PHE A 86 -28.00 -1.47 -14.00
N LEU A 87 -26.80 -0.87 -13.93
CA LEU A 87 -26.64 0.54 -13.55
C LEU A 87 -27.14 1.49 -14.64
N ASN A 88 -26.89 1.17 -15.91
CA ASN A 88 -27.33 2.00 -17.03
C ASN A 88 -28.87 1.99 -17.22
N ALA A 89 -29.56 0.94 -16.75
CA ALA A 89 -31.01 0.86 -16.80
C ALA A 89 -31.73 1.72 -15.73
N ILE A 90 -31.00 2.19 -14.70
CA ILE A 90 -31.57 2.99 -13.63
C ILE A 90 -31.82 4.42 -14.13
N LYS A 91 -33.09 4.78 -14.31
CA LYS A 91 -33.51 6.15 -14.59
C LYS A 91 -33.68 6.91 -13.28
N LEU A 92 -32.85 7.92 -13.04
CA LEU A 92 -33.03 8.87 -11.94
C LEU A 92 -33.76 10.12 -12.45
N GLU A 93 -34.54 10.77 -11.59
CA GLU A 93 -35.24 12.04 -11.91
C GLU A 93 -34.28 13.21 -12.19
N SER A 94 -33.00 13.06 -11.84
CA SER A 94 -31.94 14.03 -12.16
C SER A 94 -31.37 13.79 -13.56
N GLU A 95 -31.05 14.86 -14.30
CA GLU A 95 -30.48 14.84 -15.67
C GLU A 95 -29.19 14.01 -15.85
N VAL A 96 -28.55 13.53 -14.78
CA VAL A 96 -27.34 12.72 -14.86
C VAL A 96 -27.67 11.23 -14.76
N THR A 97 -27.58 10.53 -15.90
CA THR A 97 -27.68 9.07 -15.93
C THR A 97 -26.43 8.46 -15.29
N PRO A 98 -26.58 7.55 -14.30
CA PRO A 98 -25.50 6.74 -13.76
C PRO A 98 -24.81 5.95 -14.86
N SER A 99 -23.48 6.04 -14.96
CA SER A 99 -22.72 5.14 -15.82
C SER A 99 -21.57 4.47 -15.08
N LEU A 100 -21.35 3.20 -15.42
CA LEU A 100 -20.16 2.45 -15.08
C LEU A 100 -19.37 2.21 -16.36
N GLU A 101 -18.21 2.83 -16.47
CA GLU A 101 -17.41 2.83 -17.69
C GLU A 101 -16.00 2.28 -17.39
N PRO A 102 -15.39 1.52 -18.30
CA PRO A 102 -14.00 1.11 -18.15
C PRO A 102 -13.08 2.32 -18.24
N VAL A 103 -12.04 2.35 -17.41
CA VAL A 103 -10.92 3.28 -17.57
C VAL A 103 -10.08 2.75 -18.73
N THR A 104 -10.27 3.32 -19.91
CA THR A 104 -9.86 2.70 -21.18
C THR A 104 -8.34 2.48 -21.25
N TRP A 105 -7.56 3.44 -20.74
CA TRP A 105 -6.10 3.37 -20.69
C TRP A 105 -5.53 2.42 -19.63
N TYR A 106 -6.34 1.88 -18.71
CA TYR A 106 -5.84 0.94 -17.72
C TYR A 106 -5.67 -0.46 -18.34
N PRO A 107 -4.53 -1.15 -18.14
CA PRO A 107 -4.27 -2.43 -18.78
C PRO A 107 -5.39 -3.46 -18.58
N LYS A 108 -5.70 -4.20 -19.66
CA LYS A 108 -6.76 -5.22 -19.70
C LYS A 108 -8.16 -4.69 -19.32
N HIS A 109 -8.34 -3.37 -19.28
CA HIS A 109 -9.54 -2.69 -18.77
C HIS A 109 -9.93 -3.13 -17.36
N TYR A 110 -8.91 -3.37 -16.51
CA TYR A 110 -9.16 -3.82 -15.14
C TYR A 110 -9.64 -2.72 -14.18
N ALA A 111 -9.57 -1.45 -14.58
CA ALA A 111 -10.10 -0.33 -13.82
C ALA A 111 -11.41 0.19 -14.39
N TRP A 112 -12.27 0.67 -13.49
CA TRP A 112 -13.62 1.11 -13.77
C TRP A 112 -13.88 2.46 -13.10
N SER A 113 -14.69 3.28 -13.76
CA SER A 113 -15.12 4.61 -13.33
C SER A 113 -16.63 4.66 -13.16
N ILE A 114 -17.08 5.13 -12.01
CA ILE A 114 -18.48 5.31 -11.65
C ILE A 114 -18.78 6.81 -11.72
N LYS A 115 -19.56 7.21 -12.72
CA LYS A 115 -20.04 8.59 -12.89
C LYS A 115 -21.40 8.75 -12.22
N ILE A 116 -21.41 8.76 -10.89
CA ILE A 116 -22.60 8.97 -10.07
C ILE A 116 -22.27 10.01 -9.00
N ALA A 117 -23.14 11.02 -8.82
CA ALA A 117 -22.98 11.95 -7.72
C ALA A 117 -23.00 11.19 -6.38
N ARG A 118 -22.00 11.38 -5.52
CA ARG A 118 -21.81 10.62 -4.26
C ARG A 118 -23.05 10.62 -3.35
N LYS A 119 -23.87 11.67 -3.43
CA LYS A 119 -25.11 11.82 -2.65
C LYS A 119 -26.22 10.86 -3.10
N LEU A 120 -26.23 10.45 -4.37
CA LEU A 120 -27.24 9.54 -4.95
C LEU A 120 -26.94 8.07 -4.61
N LEU A 121 -25.66 7.68 -4.58
CA LEU A 121 -25.21 6.33 -4.20
C LEU A 121 -25.75 5.85 -2.84
N ARG A 122 -25.97 6.77 -1.89
CA ARG A 122 -26.42 6.43 -0.52
C ARG A 122 -27.93 6.38 -0.35
N LYS A 123 -28.70 7.00 -1.25
CA LYS A 123 -30.15 7.25 -1.06
C LYS A 123 -31.05 6.28 -1.81
N THR A 124 -30.58 5.69 -2.91
CA THR A 124 -31.41 4.87 -3.79
C THR A 124 -31.20 3.37 -3.47
N PRO A 125 -32.24 2.62 -3.07
CA PRO A 125 -32.16 1.19 -2.73
C PRO A 125 -31.48 0.32 -3.79
N GLU A 126 -31.66 0.67 -5.07
CA GLU A 126 -31.14 -0.01 -6.25
C GLU A 126 -29.60 0.00 -6.27
N TYR A 127 -28.95 1.03 -5.69
CA TYR A 127 -27.48 1.06 -5.56
C TYR A 127 -26.95 0.23 -4.40
N LYS A 128 -27.79 -0.18 -3.44
CA LYS A 128 -27.30 -0.95 -2.27
C LYS A 128 -26.67 -2.28 -2.71
N LYS A 129 -27.27 -2.97 -3.70
CA LYS A 129 -26.71 -4.22 -4.25
C LYS A 129 -25.30 -4.01 -4.81
N PHE A 130 -25.09 -2.97 -5.62
CA PHE A 130 -23.78 -2.67 -6.20
C PHE A 130 -22.79 -2.13 -5.16
N GLN A 131 -23.23 -1.32 -4.21
CA GLN A 131 -22.40 -0.85 -3.11
C GLN A 131 -21.92 -2.02 -2.24
N HIS A 132 -22.80 -2.96 -1.91
CA HIS A 132 -22.45 -4.17 -1.17
C HIS A 132 -21.43 -5.00 -1.91
N PHE A 133 -21.62 -5.22 -3.21
CA PHE A 133 -20.63 -5.85 -4.08
C PHE A 133 -19.26 -5.16 -3.99
N LEU A 134 -19.21 -3.83 -4.16
CA LEU A 134 -17.94 -3.09 -4.07
C LEU A 134 -17.30 -3.15 -2.68
N VAL A 135 -18.07 -3.18 -1.59
CA VAL A 135 -17.53 -3.31 -0.24
C VAL A 135 -16.94 -4.72 -0.06
N TYR A 136 -17.69 -5.75 -0.42
CA TYR A 136 -17.24 -7.14 -0.32
C TYR A 136 -15.97 -7.41 -1.12
N GLU A 137 -15.98 -7.10 -2.42
CA GLU A 137 -14.82 -7.38 -3.28
C GLU A 137 -13.60 -6.56 -2.85
N THR A 138 -13.83 -5.42 -2.19
CA THR A 138 -12.75 -4.70 -1.51
C THR A 138 -12.23 -5.50 -0.32
N GLU A 139 -13.05 -5.90 0.65
CA GLU A 139 -12.55 -6.65 1.81
C GLU A 139 -11.86 -7.97 1.44
N ALA A 140 -12.41 -8.70 0.46
CA ALA A 140 -11.81 -9.92 -0.08
C ALA A 140 -10.50 -9.71 -0.86
N GLY A 141 -10.08 -8.47 -1.12
CA GLY A 141 -8.85 -8.16 -1.85
C GLY A 141 -8.92 -8.40 -3.37
N ASN A 142 -10.13 -8.59 -3.92
CA ASN A 142 -10.37 -8.76 -5.35
C ASN A 142 -10.51 -7.43 -6.10
N ILE A 143 -10.91 -6.37 -5.40
CA ILE A 143 -11.00 -5.01 -5.90
C ILE A 143 -10.27 -4.05 -4.97
N THR A 144 -9.67 -2.99 -5.50
CA THR A 144 -9.18 -1.86 -4.71
C THR A 144 -9.75 -0.56 -5.22
N ARG A 145 -10.30 0.24 -4.30
CA ARG A 145 -10.74 1.61 -4.59
C ARG A 145 -9.52 2.52 -4.62
N GLN A 146 -9.28 3.15 -5.75
CA GLN A 146 -8.13 4.03 -5.98
C GLN A 146 -8.53 5.04 -7.04
N GLU A 147 -8.08 6.28 -6.91
CA GLU A 147 -8.28 7.30 -7.94
C GLU A 147 -7.54 6.96 -9.23
N ALA A 148 -8.17 7.22 -10.37
CA ALA A 148 -7.57 7.12 -11.70
C ALA A 148 -6.11 7.59 -11.75
N VAL A 149 -5.83 8.87 -11.45
CA VAL A 149 -4.45 9.39 -11.53
C VAL A 149 -3.49 8.77 -10.52
N SER A 150 -3.98 8.26 -9.38
CA SER A 150 -3.15 7.54 -8.41
C SER A 150 -2.72 6.16 -8.93
N MET A 151 -3.41 5.61 -9.93
CA MET A 151 -3.05 4.33 -10.56
C MET A 151 -1.87 4.44 -11.52
N ILE A 152 -1.54 5.66 -11.95
CA ILE A 152 -0.58 5.93 -13.03
C ILE A 152 0.87 5.57 -12.63
N PRO A 153 1.41 6.01 -11.47
CA PRO A 153 2.83 5.80 -11.16
C PRO A 153 3.26 4.33 -11.13
N PRO A 154 2.51 3.40 -10.50
CA PRO A 154 2.88 1.99 -10.52
C PRO A 154 2.88 1.37 -11.92
N LEU A 155 2.04 1.85 -12.85
CA LEU A 155 2.03 1.37 -14.24
C LEU A 155 3.31 1.74 -15.00
N PHE A 156 3.83 2.95 -14.75
CA PHE A 156 5.10 3.39 -15.35
C PHE A 156 6.33 2.80 -14.67
N LEU A 157 6.19 2.30 -13.44
CA LEU A 157 7.27 1.64 -12.72
C LEU A 157 7.68 0.32 -13.39
N ASP A 158 6.81 -0.30 -14.20
CA ASP A 158 7.09 -1.54 -14.94
C ASP A 158 7.70 -2.62 -14.03
N VAL A 159 6.93 -2.98 -12.98
CA VAL A 159 7.33 -3.95 -11.97
C VAL A 159 7.22 -5.37 -12.51
N ARG A 160 8.30 -6.13 -12.36
CA ARG A 160 8.39 -7.56 -12.71
C ARG A 160 8.37 -8.40 -11.44
N LYS A 161 7.91 -9.65 -11.54
CA LYS A 161 7.72 -10.56 -10.40
C LYS A 161 8.97 -10.79 -9.54
N SER A 162 10.16 -10.75 -10.13
CA SER A 162 11.45 -10.94 -9.47
C SER A 162 12.12 -9.64 -8.99
N ASP A 163 11.46 -8.50 -9.21
CA ASP A 163 12.03 -7.21 -8.83
C ASP A 163 12.03 -7.02 -7.31
N TRP A 164 13.07 -6.33 -6.83
CA TRP A 164 13.08 -5.74 -5.51
C TRP A 164 12.61 -4.29 -5.62
N VAL A 165 11.48 -4.01 -4.97
CA VAL A 165 10.76 -2.75 -5.09
C VAL A 165 10.77 -2.02 -3.75
N LEU A 166 11.02 -0.70 -3.79
CA LEU A 166 10.82 0.20 -2.66
C LEU A 166 9.67 1.16 -2.97
N ASP A 167 8.69 1.23 -2.09
CA ASP A 167 7.71 2.32 -2.04
C ASP A 167 8.10 3.26 -0.89
N ALA A 168 8.68 4.42 -1.23
CA ALA A 168 9.35 5.28 -0.26
C ALA A 168 8.39 6.03 0.68
N CYS A 169 7.14 6.25 0.23
CA CYS A 169 6.10 7.03 0.92
C CYS A 169 4.74 6.32 0.73
N ALA A 170 4.64 5.13 1.29
CA ALA A 170 3.68 4.11 0.88
C ALA A 170 2.24 4.32 1.39
N ALA A 171 2.05 4.91 2.58
CA ALA A 171 0.70 4.96 3.14
C ALA A 171 -0.18 5.95 2.36
N PRO A 172 -1.49 5.68 2.18
CA PRO A 172 -2.28 4.62 2.83
C PRO A 172 -2.19 3.24 2.17
N GLY A 173 -1.41 3.05 1.10
CA GLY A 173 -1.15 1.73 0.50
C GLY A 173 -1.83 1.44 -0.85
N SER A 174 -2.47 2.43 -1.48
CA SER A 174 -3.16 2.20 -2.77
C SER A 174 -2.20 1.90 -3.93
N LYS A 175 -1.05 2.57 -3.97
CA LYS A 175 0.02 2.30 -4.94
C LYS A 175 0.81 1.06 -4.56
N THR A 176 1.10 0.89 -3.27
CA THR A 176 1.75 -0.31 -2.73
C THR A 176 0.97 -1.59 -3.05
N SER A 177 -0.35 -1.59 -2.90
CA SER A 177 -1.19 -2.74 -3.29
C SER A 177 -1.11 -3.01 -4.78
N GLN A 178 -1.13 -1.99 -5.63
CA GLN A 178 -0.95 -2.16 -7.07
C GLN A 178 0.42 -2.75 -7.44
N ILE A 179 1.49 -2.36 -6.73
CA ILE A 179 2.82 -2.95 -6.88
C ILE A 179 2.80 -4.42 -6.44
N LEU A 180 2.16 -4.74 -5.32
CA LEU A 180 2.01 -6.13 -4.85
C LEU A 180 1.27 -7.01 -5.86
N GLU A 181 0.25 -6.47 -6.52
CA GLU A 181 -0.49 -7.18 -7.56
C GLU A 181 0.39 -7.49 -8.78
N ALA A 182 1.31 -6.60 -9.14
CA ALA A 182 2.29 -6.85 -10.20
C ALA A 182 3.35 -7.90 -9.78
N LEU A 183 3.76 -7.89 -8.51
CA LEU A 183 4.68 -8.88 -7.95
C LEU A 183 4.03 -10.27 -7.77
N SER A 184 2.71 -10.30 -7.59
CA SER A 184 1.93 -11.51 -7.36
C SER A 184 1.53 -12.18 -8.68
N GLY A 185 1.74 -13.49 -8.83
CA GLY A 185 1.23 -14.26 -9.96
C GLY A 185 2.07 -15.51 -10.29
N SER A 186 1.44 -16.51 -10.91
CA SER A 186 1.99 -17.87 -11.10
C SER A 186 3.01 -18.02 -12.23
N ASP A 187 3.05 -17.10 -13.19
CA ASP A 187 3.90 -17.22 -14.41
C ASP A 187 5.38 -16.80 -14.20
N ALA A 188 5.89 -16.84 -12.97
CA ALA A 188 7.32 -16.62 -12.78
C ALA A 188 8.08 -17.84 -13.31
N PRO A 189 9.12 -17.67 -14.17
CA PRO A 189 9.93 -18.78 -14.62
C PRO A 189 10.50 -19.57 -13.43
N SER A 190 10.49 -20.89 -13.51
CA SER A 190 11.08 -21.75 -12.49
C SER A 190 12.54 -21.35 -12.24
N GLY A 191 12.92 -21.18 -10.96
CA GLY A 191 14.26 -20.71 -10.57
C GLY A 191 14.45 -19.19 -10.57
N SER A 192 13.41 -18.39 -10.84
CA SER A 192 13.49 -16.94 -10.68
C SER A 192 13.71 -16.54 -9.23
N LYS A 193 14.48 -15.47 -9.05
CA LYS A 193 14.68 -14.83 -7.75
C LYS A 193 13.35 -14.38 -7.14
N GLU A 194 13.22 -14.53 -5.82
CA GLU A 194 12.09 -14.01 -5.05
C GLU A 194 11.98 -12.49 -5.19
N GLY A 195 10.82 -12.00 -5.64
CA GLY A 195 10.47 -10.59 -5.58
C GLY A 195 10.40 -10.10 -4.13
N LEU A 196 10.58 -8.79 -3.93
CA LEU A 196 10.56 -8.15 -2.61
C LEU A 196 9.83 -6.81 -2.73
N LEU A 197 8.97 -6.50 -1.77
CA LEU A 197 8.46 -5.15 -1.57
C LEU A 197 8.82 -4.64 -0.19
N VAL A 198 9.55 -3.52 -0.15
CA VAL A 198 9.74 -2.70 1.04
C VAL A 198 8.84 -1.48 0.94
N ALA A 199 7.87 -1.37 1.84
CA ALA A 199 6.96 -0.23 1.89
C ALA A 199 7.29 0.63 3.12
N ASN A 200 7.67 1.88 2.89
CA ASN A 200 8.08 2.81 3.94
C ASN A 200 7.06 3.93 4.13
N ASP A 201 6.77 4.30 5.37
CA ASP A 201 6.09 5.56 5.68
C ASP A 201 6.66 6.17 6.96
N SER A 202 6.83 7.50 7.01
CA SER A 202 7.35 8.17 8.19
C SER A 202 6.37 8.21 9.36
N ASP A 203 5.06 8.13 9.08
CA ASP A 203 4.01 8.16 10.09
C ASP A 203 3.62 6.74 10.55
N ALA A 204 3.93 6.44 11.80
CA ALA A 204 3.63 5.14 12.41
C ALA A 204 2.13 4.83 12.48
N LYS A 205 1.25 5.83 12.57
CA LYS A 205 -0.21 5.61 12.55
C LYS A 205 -0.67 5.21 11.15
N ARG A 206 -0.18 5.91 10.12
CA ARG A 206 -0.50 5.60 8.72
C ARG A 206 0.03 4.24 8.28
N CYS A 207 1.13 3.77 8.88
CA CYS A 207 1.61 2.39 8.69
C CYS A 207 0.55 1.33 9.05
N HIS A 208 -0.33 1.56 10.03
CA HIS A 208 -1.39 0.60 10.37
C HIS A 208 -2.41 0.44 9.24
N MET A 209 -2.76 1.55 8.57
CA MET A 209 -3.62 1.50 7.38
C MET A 209 -2.93 0.74 6.25
N LEU A 210 -1.64 1.00 6.04
CA LEU A 210 -0.84 0.30 5.04
C LEU A 210 -0.81 -1.22 5.29
N ILE A 211 -0.60 -1.66 6.54
CA ILE A 211 -0.65 -3.08 6.93
C ILE A 211 -2.00 -3.71 6.55
N HIS A 212 -3.11 -3.02 6.86
CA HIS A 212 -4.45 -3.50 6.51
C HIS A 212 -4.67 -3.58 4.99
N GLN A 213 -4.31 -2.51 4.26
CA GLN A 213 -4.54 -2.43 2.82
C GLN A 213 -3.68 -3.39 2.00
N THR A 214 -2.58 -3.90 2.58
CA THR A 214 -1.61 -4.75 1.88
C THR A 214 -1.52 -6.14 2.49
N LEU A 215 -0.84 -6.30 3.63
CA LEU A 215 -0.55 -7.60 4.23
C LEU A 215 -1.81 -8.40 4.59
N HIS A 216 -2.85 -7.74 5.12
CA HIS A 216 -4.10 -8.44 5.49
C HIS A 216 -4.99 -8.74 4.28
N ARG A 217 -5.14 -7.82 3.31
CA ARG A 217 -6.04 -8.01 2.17
C ARG A 217 -5.43 -8.80 1.01
N LEU A 218 -4.12 -8.68 0.79
CA LEU A 218 -3.45 -9.28 -0.38
C LEU A 218 -2.54 -10.45 -0.03
N GLY A 219 -1.99 -10.51 1.20
CA GLY A 219 -1.24 -11.67 1.69
C GLY A 219 -0.01 -12.03 0.86
N PHE A 220 1.02 -11.18 0.81
CA PHE A 220 2.27 -11.44 0.09
C PHE A 220 3.46 -11.72 1.04
N PRO A 221 4.05 -12.95 1.05
CA PRO A 221 5.12 -13.32 1.99
C PRO A 221 6.40 -12.50 1.87
N SER A 222 6.68 -11.91 0.71
CA SER A 222 7.85 -11.05 0.47
C SER A 222 7.55 -9.55 0.58
N CYS A 223 6.59 -9.14 1.41
CA CYS A 223 6.33 -7.74 1.72
C CYS A 223 6.76 -7.40 3.16
N MET A 224 7.45 -6.27 3.34
CA MET A 224 7.77 -5.71 4.66
C MET A 224 7.42 -4.22 4.73
N ILE A 225 6.91 -3.80 5.88
CA ILE A 225 6.52 -2.42 6.16
C ILE A 225 7.46 -1.84 7.21
N VAL A 226 8.15 -0.76 6.85
CA VAL A 226 9.14 -0.07 7.69
C VAL A 226 8.70 1.36 7.98
N ASN A 227 9.15 1.91 9.10
CA ASN A 227 8.77 3.26 9.54
C ASN A 227 9.99 4.16 9.68
N ASN A 228 10.43 4.75 8.56
CA ASN A 228 11.58 5.64 8.49
C ASN A 228 11.24 6.96 7.78
N ASP A 229 12.02 8.00 8.08
CA ASP A 229 12.01 9.22 7.30
C ASP A 229 12.63 8.95 5.93
N ALA A 230 11.86 9.15 4.87
CA ALA A 230 12.27 8.86 3.49
C ALA A 230 13.54 9.62 3.07
N ARG A 231 13.78 10.81 3.64
CA ARG A 231 14.99 11.60 3.38
C ARG A 231 16.25 10.86 3.80
N HIS A 232 16.17 10.09 4.88
CA HIS A 232 17.29 9.40 5.52
C HIS A 232 17.04 7.88 5.61
N LEU A 233 16.33 7.31 4.62
CA LEU A 233 16.04 5.88 4.56
C LEU A 233 17.34 5.07 4.70
N PRO A 234 17.48 4.18 5.68
CA PRO A 234 18.73 3.45 5.88
C PRO A 234 19.00 2.48 4.73
N THR A 235 20.29 2.23 4.48
CA THR A 235 20.70 1.12 3.60
C THR A 235 20.55 -0.18 4.38
N PHE A 236 19.72 -1.09 3.88
CA PHE A 236 19.66 -2.46 4.42
C PHE A 236 20.80 -3.29 3.84
N TRP A 237 21.21 -4.31 4.58
CA TRP A 237 22.37 -5.12 4.26
C TRP A 237 21.96 -6.57 4.04
N LEU A 238 22.60 -7.20 3.05
CA LEU A 238 22.54 -8.62 2.78
C LEU A 238 23.92 -9.24 2.98
N PRO A 239 24.02 -10.55 3.27
CA PRO A 239 25.30 -11.23 3.23
C PRO A 239 25.86 -11.22 1.80
N SER A 240 27.17 -11.01 1.65
CA SER A 240 27.83 -11.05 0.34
C SER A 240 27.96 -12.49 -0.19
N GLU A 241 28.06 -13.46 0.71
CA GLU A 241 28.09 -14.89 0.40
C GLU A 241 27.15 -15.65 1.35
N PRO A 242 26.49 -16.74 0.90
CA PRO A 242 25.67 -17.57 1.76
C PRO A 242 26.45 -18.06 2.99
N GLY A 243 25.97 -17.76 4.20
CA GLY A 243 26.58 -18.20 5.46
C GLY A 243 27.72 -17.31 6.01
N SER A 244 28.15 -16.27 5.28
CA SER A 244 29.16 -15.34 5.76
C SER A 244 28.55 -14.22 6.61
N ALA A 245 28.87 -14.19 7.90
CA ALA A 245 28.45 -13.11 8.81
C ALA A 245 29.29 -11.83 8.69
N LYS A 246 30.47 -11.90 8.04
CA LYS A 246 31.46 -10.81 8.04
C LYS A 246 31.40 -9.91 6.80
N ALA A 247 31.07 -10.46 5.64
CA ALA A 247 30.97 -9.68 4.40
C ALA A 247 29.51 -9.31 4.13
N LYS A 248 29.22 -8.01 4.03
CA LYS A 248 27.89 -7.49 3.75
C LYS A 248 27.89 -6.67 2.46
N GLN A 249 26.81 -6.76 1.70
CA GLN A 249 26.54 -5.94 0.53
C GLN A 249 25.24 -5.14 0.75
N PRO A 250 25.13 -3.93 0.18
CA PRO A 250 23.91 -3.13 0.32
C PRO A 250 22.76 -3.74 -0.49
N LEU A 251 21.57 -3.78 0.11
CA LEU A 251 20.32 -4.03 -0.59
C LEU A 251 20.00 -2.81 -1.46
N LEU A 252 20.09 -2.98 -2.76
CA LEU A 252 19.64 -2.00 -3.75
C LEU A 252 18.38 -2.49 -4.45
N TYR A 253 17.56 -1.57 -4.95
CA TYR A 253 16.25 -1.88 -5.54
C TYR A 253 16.29 -1.81 -7.07
N ASP A 254 15.56 -2.72 -7.71
CA ASP A 254 15.35 -2.74 -9.17
C ASP A 254 14.33 -1.67 -9.59
N ARG A 255 13.38 -1.39 -8.69
CA ARG A 255 12.29 -0.43 -8.86
C ARG A 255 12.09 0.42 -7.63
N ILE A 256 11.92 1.73 -7.78
CA ILE A 256 11.58 2.62 -6.66
C ILE A 256 10.43 3.54 -7.03
N LEU A 257 9.40 3.60 -6.19
CA LEU A 257 8.33 4.58 -6.27
C LEU A 257 8.57 5.69 -5.24
N CYS A 258 8.65 6.93 -5.74
CA CYS A 258 8.74 8.16 -4.96
C CYS A 258 7.45 8.97 -5.14
N ASP A 259 6.34 8.50 -4.55
CA ASP A 259 5.10 9.26 -4.44
C ASP A 259 5.21 10.22 -3.23
N VAL A 260 5.87 11.35 -3.43
CA VAL A 260 6.35 12.18 -2.32
C VAL A 260 5.24 13.06 -1.71
N PRO A 261 5.34 13.41 -0.42
CA PRO A 261 4.48 14.43 0.18
C PRO A 261 4.58 15.75 -0.61
N CYS A 262 3.43 16.32 -0.96
CA CYS A 262 3.33 17.54 -1.76
C CYS A 262 2.20 18.44 -1.24
N SER A 263 2.07 19.65 -1.81
CA SER A 263 1.00 20.60 -1.49
C SER A 263 -0.39 20.04 -1.78
N GLY A 264 -0.50 19.07 -2.70
CA GLY A 264 -1.72 18.34 -3.00
C GLY A 264 -2.76 19.15 -3.78
N ASP A 265 -2.37 20.24 -4.41
CA ASP A 265 -3.29 21.13 -5.14
C ASP A 265 -3.84 20.56 -6.46
N GLY A 266 -3.40 19.37 -6.86
CA GLY A 266 -4.10 18.55 -7.86
C GLY A 266 -5.31 17.79 -7.31
N THR A 267 -5.54 17.83 -5.99
CA THR A 267 -6.63 17.10 -5.30
C THR A 267 -7.84 17.96 -4.94
N LEU A 268 -7.99 19.16 -5.51
CA LEU A 268 -9.03 20.15 -5.18
C LEU A 268 -10.46 19.59 -5.15
N ARG A 269 -10.78 18.61 -6.02
CA ARG A 269 -12.09 17.93 -6.08
C ARG A 269 -12.38 17.05 -4.85
N LYS A 270 -11.33 16.60 -4.15
CA LYS A 270 -11.41 15.73 -2.96
C LYS A 270 -11.14 16.49 -1.68
N ASN A 271 -10.13 17.36 -1.70
CA ASN A 271 -9.71 18.16 -0.56
C ASN A 271 -10.03 19.62 -0.81
N VAL A 272 -11.33 19.92 -0.72
CA VAL A 272 -11.88 21.27 -0.99
C VAL A 272 -11.29 22.36 -0.10
N ALA A 273 -10.76 22.01 1.07
CA ALA A 273 -10.13 22.98 1.97
C ALA A 273 -8.87 23.63 1.36
N ILE A 274 -8.22 22.97 0.39
CA ILE A 274 -7.03 23.50 -0.29
C ILE A 274 -7.37 24.80 -1.02
N TRP A 275 -8.55 24.92 -1.66
CA TRP A 275 -8.96 26.15 -2.34
C TRP A 275 -8.70 27.39 -1.48
N SER A 276 -9.25 27.41 -0.28
CA SER A 276 -9.13 28.56 0.64
C SER A 276 -7.74 28.76 1.24
N LYS A 277 -6.94 27.69 1.39
CA LYS A 277 -5.67 27.72 2.14
C LYS A 277 -4.43 27.81 1.28
N TRP A 278 -4.57 27.54 -0.01
CA TRP A 278 -3.46 27.44 -0.94
C TRP A 278 -2.61 28.72 -0.96
N SER A 279 -1.30 28.53 -0.98
CA SER A 279 -0.30 29.56 -1.09
C SER A 279 0.96 29.07 -1.82
N PRO A 280 1.73 29.95 -2.49
CA PRO A 280 3.02 29.56 -3.06
C PRO A 280 4.01 28.98 -2.02
N SER A 281 3.89 29.39 -0.75
CA SER A 281 4.73 28.88 0.34
C SER A 281 4.60 27.39 0.60
N ASP A 282 3.47 26.77 0.23
CA ASP A 282 3.23 25.34 0.44
C ASP A 282 4.23 24.50 -0.37
N ALA A 283 4.39 24.83 -1.65
CA ALA A 283 5.36 24.19 -2.54
C ALA A 283 6.81 24.51 -2.15
N ILE A 284 7.10 25.78 -1.84
CA ILE A 284 8.44 26.23 -1.41
C ILE A 284 8.92 25.45 -0.18
N GLY A 285 8.05 25.26 0.81
CA GLY A 285 8.37 24.57 2.05
C GLY A 285 8.66 23.06 1.88
N LEU A 286 8.17 22.45 0.79
CA LEU A 286 8.30 21.01 0.54
C LEU A 286 9.42 20.66 -0.44
N HIS A 287 9.83 21.58 -1.32
CA HIS A 287 10.84 21.34 -2.36
C HIS A 287 12.11 20.66 -1.83
N ALA A 288 12.74 21.20 -0.77
CA ALA A 288 13.97 20.64 -0.23
C ALA A 288 13.78 19.24 0.37
N MET A 289 12.59 18.93 0.90
CA MET A 289 12.26 17.59 1.39
C MET A 289 12.11 16.61 0.22
N GLN A 290 11.36 17.00 -0.80
CA GLN A 290 11.11 16.18 -2.00
C GLN A 290 12.41 15.85 -2.73
N LEU A 291 13.28 16.84 -2.90
CA LEU A 291 14.61 16.65 -3.50
C LEU A 291 15.46 15.65 -2.71
N ARG A 292 15.54 15.80 -1.38
CA ARG A 292 16.29 14.84 -0.54
C ARG A 292 15.73 13.42 -0.59
N ILE A 293 14.41 13.26 -0.66
CA ILE A 293 13.78 11.94 -0.81
C ILE A 293 14.19 11.33 -2.15
N LEU A 294 14.10 12.10 -3.24
CA LEU A 294 14.46 11.65 -4.58
C LEU A 294 15.95 11.26 -4.66
N GLU A 295 16.85 12.12 -4.17
CA GLU A 295 18.29 11.85 -4.10
C GLU A 295 18.61 10.60 -3.29
N ARG A 296 17.94 10.41 -2.14
CA ARG A 296 18.15 9.22 -1.33
C ARG A 296 17.67 7.96 -2.05
N CYS A 297 16.56 8.04 -2.76
CA CYS A 297 16.06 6.93 -3.57
C CYS A 297 17.00 6.59 -4.74
N ILE A 298 17.57 7.59 -5.42
CA ILE A 298 18.58 7.39 -6.48
C ILE A 298 19.81 6.64 -5.96
N GLN A 299 20.24 6.91 -4.72
CA GLN A 299 21.34 6.18 -4.07
C GLN A 299 21.00 4.71 -3.81
N LEU A 300 19.74 4.42 -3.46
CA LEU A 300 19.24 3.06 -3.19
C LEU A 300 18.88 2.29 -4.48
N LEU A 301 18.85 2.97 -5.63
CA LEU A 301 18.54 2.38 -6.93
C LEU A 301 19.74 1.65 -7.53
N LYS A 302 19.53 0.43 -8.01
CA LYS A 302 20.53 -0.34 -8.77
C LYS A 302 20.90 0.37 -10.08
N PRO A 303 22.12 0.17 -10.60
CA PRO A 303 22.42 0.45 -12.00
C PRO A 303 21.44 -0.31 -12.90
N GLY A 304 20.87 0.35 -13.93
CA GLY A 304 19.79 -0.18 -14.76
C GLY A 304 18.41 -0.21 -14.09
N GLY A 305 18.30 0.23 -12.83
CA GLY A 305 17.05 0.32 -12.11
C GLY A 305 16.19 1.49 -12.59
N ARG A 306 14.88 1.37 -12.41
CA ARG A 306 13.88 2.39 -12.74
C ARG A 306 13.29 3.01 -11.49
N LEU A 307 13.15 4.32 -11.48
CA LEU A 307 12.52 5.10 -10.42
C LEU A 307 11.38 5.93 -11.01
N VAL A 308 10.24 5.95 -10.34
CA VAL A 308 9.12 6.82 -10.69
C VAL A 308 8.95 7.87 -9.60
N TYR A 309 9.13 9.13 -9.95
CA TYR A 309 8.80 10.27 -9.09
C TYR A 309 7.39 10.74 -9.43
N SER A 310 6.57 10.97 -8.41
CA SER A 310 5.22 11.49 -8.61
C SER A 310 4.73 12.40 -7.50
N THR A 311 3.84 13.32 -7.88
CA THR A 311 3.12 14.22 -6.95
C THR A 311 1.66 14.35 -7.39
N CYS A 312 0.77 14.66 -6.44
CA CYS A 312 -0.56 15.18 -6.75
C CYS A 312 -0.60 16.72 -6.73
N SER A 313 0.47 17.35 -7.22
CA SER A 313 0.62 18.81 -7.33
C SER A 313 0.77 19.24 -8.79
N MET A 314 0.22 20.40 -9.13
CA MET A 314 0.46 21.04 -10.44
C MET A 314 1.71 21.93 -10.42
N ASN A 315 2.27 22.20 -9.24
CA ASN A 315 3.29 23.21 -9.03
C ASN A 315 4.66 22.80 -9.60
N PRO A 316 5.26 23.57 -10.52
CA PRO A 316 6.57 23.24 -11.09
C PRO A 316 7.71 23.18 -10.05
N ILE A 317 7.59 23.93 -8.94
CA ILE A 317 8.58 23.90 -7.85
C ILE A 317 8.64 22.53 -7.17
N GLU A 318 7.53 21.80 -7.13
CA GLU A 318 7.47 20.44 -6.58
C GLU A 318 7.73 19.36 -7.63
N ASN A 319 7.71 19.74 -8.91
CA ASN A 319 7.71 18.81 -10.04
C ASN A 319 9.04 18.92 -10.80
N GLU A 320 9.09 19.70 -11.86
CA GLU A 320 10.25 19.81 -12.74
C GLU A 320 11.47 20.42 -12.04
N ALA A 321 11.29 21.31 -11.07
CA ALA A 321 12.42 21.84 -10.31
C ALA A 321 13.11 20.75 -9.49
N VAL A 322 12.35 19.86 -8.85
CA VAL A 322 12.89 18.73 -8.09
C VAL A 322 13.59 17.73 -9.01
N VAL A 323 12.93 17.36 -10.12
CA VAL A 323 13.48 16.41 -11.10
C VAL A 323 14.73 16.98 -11.78
N GLY A 324 14.68 18.24 -12.22
CA GLY A 324 15.78 18.94 -12.87
C GLY A 324 16.99 19.10 -11.96
N ALA A 325 16.78 19.46 -10.69
CA ALA A 325 17.86 19.53 -9.70
C ALA A 325 18.50 18.15 -9.46
N ALA A 326 17.71 17.09 -9.34
CA ALA A 326 18.21 15.74 -9.15
C ALA A 326 19.01 15.23 -10.38
N LEU A 327 18.56 15.53 -11.61
CA LEU A 327 19.25 15.17 -12.85
C LEU A 327 20.58 15.93 -13.00
N ALA A 328 20.58 17.25 -12.74
CA ALA A 328 21.79 18.06 -12.79
C ALA A 328 22.87 17.57 -11.80
N ALA A 329 22.44 17.10 -10.62
CA ALA A 329 23.33 16.52 -9.62
C ALA A 329 23.81 15.08 -9.95
N ASN A 330 23.11 14.35 -10.84
CA ASN A 330 23.36 12.93 -11.10
C ASN A 330 23.50 12.62 -12.59
N ARG A 331 24.72 12.72 -13.13
CA ARG A 331 25.02 12.42 -14.55
C ARG A 331 24.73 10.98 -15.01
N ASN A 332 24.55 10.04 -14.07
CA ASN A 332 24.19 8.65 -14.39
C ASN A 332 22.66 8.42 -14.38
N LEU A 333 21.85 9.47 -14.37
CA LEU A 333 20.39 9.40 -14.32
C LEU A 333 19.83 10.11 -15.56
N HIS A 334 18.79 9.55 -16.17
CA HIS A 334 18.13 10.16 -17.32
C HIS A 334 16.62 9.95 -17.26
N LEU A 335 15.86 10.81 -17.94
CA LEU A 335 14.41 10.65 -18.12
C LEU A 335 14.12 9.64 -19.24
N VAL A 336 13.26 8.69 -18.94
CA VAL A 336 12.77 7.69 -19.89
C VAL A 336 11.66 8.31 -20.73
N ASP A 337 11.76 8.19 -22.06
CA ASP A 337 10.63 8.50 -22.93
C ASP A 337 9.56 7.41 -22.79
N ALA A 338 8.42 7.78 -22.21
CA ALA A 338 7.29 6.90 -21.97
C ALA A 338 6.08 7.22 -22.87
N SER A 339 6.29 7.99 -23.95
CA SER A 339 5.24 8.44 -24.89
C SER A 339 4.47 7.29 -25.53
N SER A 340 5.13 6.17 -25.81
CA SER A 340 4.53 4.97 -26.41
C SER A 340 3.77 4.08 -25.42
N HIS A 341 4.01 4.24 -24.11
CA HIS A 341 3.34 3.44 -23.08
C HIS A 341 1.98 4.02 -22.74
N LEU A 342 0.92 3.20 -22.67
CA LEU A 342 -0.46 3.62 -22.38
C LEU A 342 -0.96 4.71 -23.36
N PRO A 343 -1.12 4.40 -24.66
CA PRO A 343 -1.43 5.39 -25.70
C PRO A 343 -2.78 6.12 -25.49
N GLU A 344 -3.73 5.48 -24.80
CA GLU A 344 -5.02 6.08 -24.48
C GLU A 344 -4.99 7.04 -23.27
N LEU A 345 -3.89 7.03 -22.51
CA LEU A 345 -3.68 7.95 -21.38
C LEU A 345 -3.18 9.29 -21.91
N LYS A 346 -4.06 10.30 -21.89
CA LYS A 346 -3.76 11.66 -22.33
C LYS A 346 -2.87 12.34 -21.29
N ARG A 347 -1.82 13.00 -21.76
CA ARG A 347 -0.82 13.68 -20.93
C ARG A 347 -0.31 14.92 -21.64
N SER A 348 0.03 15.92 -20.85
CA SER A 348 0.76 17.10 -21.30
C SER A 348 2.25 16.92 -20.98
N PRO A 349 3.17 17.46 -21.80
CA PRO A 349 4.59 17.40 -21.52
C PRO A 349 4.95 18.20 -20.25
N GLY A 350 6.09 17.87 -19.66
CA GLY A 350 6.70 18.65 -18.58
C GLY A 350 7.12 20.04 -19.03
N LEU A 351 7.26 20.95 -18.07
CA LEU A 351 7.74 22.29 -18.33
C LEU A 351 9.27 22.33 -18.42
N THR A 352 9.78 22.99 -19.45
CA THR A 352 11.23 23.25 -19.60
C THR A 352 11.66 24.53 -18.88
N THR A 353 10.72 25.42 -18.58
CA THR A 353 10.94 26.67 -17.85
C THR A 353 9.71 27.03 -17.02
N TRP A 354 9.92 27.74 -15.91
CA TRP A 354 8.87 28.19 -14.99
C TRP A 354 9.37 29.40 -14.19
N ARG A 355 8.45 30.07 -13.49
CA ARG A 355 8.75 31.25 -12.66
C ARG A 355 8.83 30.89 -11.19
N VAL A 356 9.72 31.54 -10.44
CA VAL A 356 9.82 31.37 -8.99
C VAL A 356 9.19 32.58 -8.31
N LEU A 357 8.04 32.39 -7.67
CA LEU A 357 7.32 33.44 -6.95
C LEU A 357 7.35 33.16 -5.44
N ASP A 358 7.49 34.22 -4.63
CA ASP A 358 7.42 34.10 -3.18
C ASP A 358 5.96 34.07 -2.65
N LYS A 359 5.81 34.00 -1.32
CA LYS A 359 4.49 33.97 -0.65
C LYS A 359 3.59 35.19 -0.96
N ASN A 360 4.19 36.30 -1.39
CA ASN A 360 3.51 37.54 -1.71
C ASN A 360 3.27 37.70 -3.22
N MET A 361 3.54 36.65 -4.02
CA MET A 361 3.45 36.66 -5.48
C MET A 361 4.49 37.56 -6.17
N HIS A 362 5.60 37.91 -5.49
CA HIS A 362 6.71 38.60 -6.16
C HIS A 362 7.59 37.59 -6.87
N GLU A 363 7.85 37.83 -8.16
CA GLU A 363 8.73 37.01 -8.98
C GLU A 363 10.20 37.30 -8.66
N HIS A 364 10.99 36.24 -8.55
CA HIS A 364 12.44 36.28 -8.37
C HIS A 364 13.11 35.63 -9.59
N PRO A 365 13.62 36.41 -10.55
CA PRO A 365 14.17 35.87 -11.80
C PRO A 365 15.39 34.97 -11.61
N THR A 366 16.16 35.21 -10.55
CA THR A 366 17.40 34.48 -10.25
C THR A 366 17.50 34.16 -8.77
N ALA A 367 18.18 33.06 -8.46
CA ALA A 367 18.54 32.74 -7.08
C ALA A 367 19.46 33.81 -6.48
N SER A 368 19.23 34.17 -5.22
CA SER A 368 20.06 35.12 -4.48
C SER A 368 20.42 34.56 -3.10
N PRO A 369 21.68 34.69 -2.64
CA PRO A 369 22.07 34.35 -1.27
C PRO A 369 21.24 35.06 -0.19
N SER A 370 20.63 36.21 -0.50
CA SER A 370 19.76 36.96 0.42
C SER A 370 18.39 36.31 0.66
N LEU A 371 18.01 35.30 -0.11
CA LEU A 371 16.72 34.61 -0.02
C LEU A 371 16.92 33.12 0.31
N PRO A 372 17.38 32.77 1.53
CA PRO A 372 17.76 31.40 1.87
C PRO A 372 16.61 30.39 1.82
N PHE A 373 15.37 30.87 1.82
CA PHE A 373 14.16 30.04 1.68
C PHE A 373 13.84 29.65 0.23
N LEU A 374 14.52 30.25 -0.76
CA LEU A 374 14.45 29.89 -2.17
C LEU A 374 15.84 29.38 -2.61
N PRO A 375 16.16 28.09 -2.42
CA PRO A 375 17.43 27.52 -2.87
C PRO A 375 17.52 27.54 -4.40
N GLN A 376 18.74 27.63 -4.93
CA GLN A 376 19.01 27.68 -6.38
C GLN A 376 18.37 26.52 -7.17
N THR A 377 18.16 25.37 -6.52
CA THR A 377 17.49 24.18 -7.09
C THR A 377 16.03 24.41 -7.51
N MET A 378 15.42 25.54 -7.13
CA MET A 378 14.06 25.90 -7.55
C MET A 378 13.97 26.51 -8.95
N TRP A 379 15.09 26.98 -9.51
CA TRP A 379 15.12 27.59 -10.85
C TRP A 379 15.41 26.55 -11.93
N PRO A 380 14.97 26.80 -13.18
CA PRO A 380 15.41 26.03 -14.33
C PRO A 380 16.94 26.03 -14.41
N THR A 381 17.53 24.85 -14.63
CA THR A 381 19.00 24.69 -14.62
C THR A 381 19.67 25.25 -15.87
N GLY A 382 18.91 25.45 -16.96
CA GLY A 382 19.43 25.83 -18.28
C GLY A 382 20.15 24.69 -19.01
N GLU A 383 20.29 23.53 -18.38
CA GLU A 383 20.85 22.32 -19.00
C GLU A 383 19.77 21.60 -19.83
N ALA A 384 20.17 20.94 -20.93
CA ALA A 384 19.29 20.07 -21.69
C ALA A 384 19.05 18.77 -20.91
N LEU A 385 17.95 18.74 -20.14
CA LEU A 385 17.59 17.63 -19.24
C LEU A 385 16.38 16.83 -19.72
N ASP A 386 15.90 17.07 -20.95
CA ASP A 386 14.72 16.43 -21.55
C ASP A 386 13.46 16.48 -20.64
N LEU A 387 13.26 17.60 -19.92
CA LEU A 387 12.17 17.75 -18.94
C LEU A 387 10.77 17.61 -19.57
N GLU A 388 10.63 17.84 -20.87
CA GLU A 388 9.41 17.59 -21.63
C GLU A 388 8.96 16.13 -21.59
N ARG A 389 9.85 15.18 -21.25
CA ARG A 389 9.50 13.77 -21.01
C ARG A 389 8.76 13.52 -19.69
N CYS A 390 8.76 14.50 -18.79
CA CYS A 390 7.87 14.44 -17.63
C CYS A 390 6.41 14.51 -18.11
N MET A 391 5.50 13.96 -17.32
CA MET A 391 4.09 13.82 -17.72
C MET A 391 3.20 14.55 -16.72
N ARG A 392 2.39 15.47 -17.24
CA ARG A 392 1.38 16.21 -16.51
C ARG A 392 -0.01 15.71 -16.87
N PHE A 393 -0.85 15.56 -15.86
CA PHE A 393 -2.24 15.14 -16.00
C PHE A 393 -3.13 16.23 -15.43
N TYR A 394 -4.14 16.63 -16.19
CA TYR A 394 -5.06 17.71 -15.81
C TYR A 394 -6.51 17.22 -15.80
N PRO A 395 -7.34 17.75 -14.88
CA PRO A 395 -8.67 17.23 -14.63
C PRO A 395 -9.62 17.36 -15.83
N HIS A 396 -9.49 18.41 -16.64
CA HIS A 396 -10.39 18.67 -17.77
C HIS A 396 -10.18 17.72 -18.96
N VAL A 397 -9.05 17.00 -19.02
CA VAL A 397 -8.68 16.17 -20.17
C VAL A 397 -9.38 14.80 -20.11
N GLN A 398 -9.40 14.15 -18.95
CA GLN A 398 -10.01 12.81 -18.76
C GLN A 398 -10.87 12.71 -17.50
N ASP A 399 -11.35 13.84 -16.98
CA ASP A 399 -12.22 13.94 -15.81
C ASP A 399 -11.64 13.34 -14.51
N THR A 400 -10.35 13.57 -14.25
CA THR A 400 -9.63 13.06 -13.08
C THR A 400 -9.26 14.18 -12.09
N GLY A 401 -8.39 13.90 -11.10
CA GLY A 401 -7.59 14.94 -10.46
C GLY A 401 -6.43 15.40 -11.36
N ALA A 402 -5.61 16.34 -10.87
CA ALA A 402 -4.32 16.65 -11.49
C ALA A 402 -3.18 15.88 -10.83
N PHE A 403 -2.14 15.58 -11.61
CA PHE A 403 -1.04 14.72 -11.17
C PHE A 403 0.21 14.95 -12.01
N PHE A 404 1.37 14.60 -11.46
CA PHE A 404 2.66 14.69 -12.14
C PHE A 404 3.43 13.37 -12.00
N VAL A 405 4.08 12.93 -13.07
CA VAL A 405 4.90 11.72 -13.10
C VAL A 405 6.17 11.96 -13.91
N ALA A 406 7.31 11.58 -13.36
CA ALA A 406 8.59 11.50 -14.05
C ALA A 406 9.17 10.09 -13.92
N VAL A 407 9.58 9.48 -15.03
CA VAL A 407 10.17 8.15 -15.08
C VAL A 407 11.67 8.31 -15.31
N LEU A 408 12.47 7.84 -14.36
CA LEU A 408 13.91 8.01 -14.32
C LEU A 408 14.59 6.64 -14.36
N GLU A 409 15.69 6.53 -15.09
CA GLU A 409 16.51 5.33 -15.12
C GLU A 409 17.97 5.64 -14.85
N LYS A 410 18.59 4.79 -14.02
CA LYS A 410 20.02 4.90 -13.71
C LYS A 410 20.80 4.11 -14.74
N ILE A 411 21.75 4.76 -15.41
CA ILE A 411 22.57 4.15 -16.45
C ILE A 411 23.28 2.91 -15.90
N ALA A 412 23.11 1.78 -16.58
CA ALA A 412 23.85 0.55 -16.29
C ALA A 412 25.32 0.77 -16.67
N LYS A 413 26.25 0.69 -15.71
CA LYS A 413 27.68 0.68 -16.04
C LYS A 413 28.05 -0.73 -16.51
N GLU A 414 28.50 -0.88 -17.76
CA GLU A 414 29.40 -1.97 -18.16
C GLU A 414 30.85 -1.59 -17.82
N VAL A 415 31.24 -1.52 -16.54
CA VAL A 415 32.66 -1.49 -16.13
C VAL A 415 32.80 -2.09 -14.71
N PRO A 416 33.80 -2.96 -14.42
CA PRO A 416 33.98 -3.58 -13.12
C PRO A 416 34.26 -2.54 -12.03
N LEU A 417 33.72 -2.77 -10.83
CA LEU A 417 33.99 -1.97 -9.64
C LEU A 417 35.51 -1.95 -9.36
N PRO A 418 36.16 -0.78 -9.19
CA PRO A 418 37.47 -0.73 -8.60
C PRO A 418 37.34 -1.16 -7.14
N VAL A 419 38.04 -2.24 -6.78
CA VAL A 419 38.24 -2.63 -5.38
C VAL A 419 39.00 -1.49 -4.71
N ALA A 420 38.31 -0.71 -3.88
CA ALA A 420 38.98 0.23 -3.00
C ALA A 420 39.76 -0.56 -1.95
N THR A 421 41.07 -0.71 -2.16
CA THR A 421 42.00 -1.15 -1.13
C THR A 421 42.00 -0.10 -0.02
N ALA A 422 41.40 -0.43 1.11
CA ALA A 422 41.54 0.33 2.34
C ALA A 422 43.02 0.28 2.77
N GLN A 423 43.75 1.38 2.60
CA GLN A 423 45.01 1.58 3.31
C GLN A 423 44.70 2.08 4.72
N GLU A 424 45.01 1.23 5.69
CA GLU A 424 45.04 1.56 7.11
C GLU A 424 46.05 2.67 7.38
N ASN A 425 45.59 3.81 7.89
CA ASN A 425 46.44 4.75 8.60
C ASN A 425 46.20 4.56 10.11
N ALA A 426 47.12 3.86 10.76
CA ALA A 426 47.17 3.69 12.21
C ALA A 426 47.58 5.01 12.90
N PRO A 427 46.97 5.39 14.04
CA PRO A 427 47.41 6.55 14.80
C PRO A 427 48.60 6.21 15.71
N ALA A 428 49.56 7.13 15.76
CA ALA A 428 50.81 7.03 16.50
C ALA A 428 50.59 6.97 18.03
N LYS A 429 51.34 6.07 18.66
CA LYS A 429 51.46 5.88 20.12
C LYS A 429 52.02 7.14 20.81
N ARG A 430 51.32 7.67 21.81
CA ARG A 430 51.90 8.49 22.88
C ARG A 430 51.80 7.75 24.21
N LYS A 431 52.93 7.65 24.92
CA LYS A 431 53.07 6.99 26.24
C LYS A 431 52.37 7.79 27.35
N PRO A 432 51.95 7.14 28.44
CA PRO A 432 51.22 7.79 29.55
C PRO A 432 52.19 8.35 30.61
N SER A 433 51.88 9.53 31.14
CA SER A 433 52.41 10.04 32.40
C SER A 433 51.33 9.97 33.48
N GLN A 434 51.67 9.39 34.62
CA GLN A 434 50.84 9.18 35.80
C GLN A 434 50.79 10.46 36.65
N GLU A 435 49.61 10.84 37.15
CA GLU A 435 49.36 11.40 38.50
C GLU A 435 47.84 11.64 38.73
N PRO A 436 47.36 11.83 39.99
CA PRO A 436 46.37 10.93 40.60
C PRO A 436 44.90 11.36 40.47
N VAL A 437 44.04 10.34 40.59
CA VAL A 437 42.58 10.40 40.52
C VAL A 437 42.00 11.08 41.78
N GLU A 438 41.42 12.26 41.60
CA GLU A 438 40.48 12.85 42.56
C GLU A 438 39.04 12.45 42.19
N ARG A 439 38.28 11.96 43.18
CA ARG A 439 36.93 11.39 43.02
C ARG A 439 35.90 12.47 42.68
N ALA A 440 35.23 12.34 41.53
CA ALA A 440 33.99 13.05 41.21
C ALA A 440 32.77 12.11 41.27
N PRO A 441 31.57 12.60 41.66
CA PRO A 441 30.47 11.78 42.18
C PRO A 441 29.62 11.07 41.12
N ALA A 442 28.95 10.00 41.57
CA ALA A 442 28.01 9.16 40.82
C ALA A 442 26.77 9.92 40.28
N PRO A 443 26.00 9.34 39.34
CA PRO A 443 25.35 10.05 38.24
C PRO A 443 23.99 10.67 38.60
N LYS A 444 23.69 11.85 38.04
CA LYS A 444 22.34 12.41 38.03
C LYS A 444 21.50 11.76 36.93
N LYS A 445 20.50 10.98 37.35
CA LYS A 445 19.40 10.47 36.52
C LYS A 445 18.75 11.61 35.74
N VAL A 446 18.85 11.59 34.41
CA VAL A 446 17.98 12.39 33.55
C VAL A 446 16.61 11.69 33.51
N LYS A 447 15.61 12.34 34.13
CA LYS A 447 14.21 11.90 34.12
C LYS A 447 13.61 12.14 32.72
N GLY A 448 13.22 11.04 32.08
CA GLY A 448 11.95 10.89 31.36
C GLY A 448 11.67 11.79 30.15
N GLY A 449 12.28 11.47 29.00
CA GLY A 449 11.72 11.81 27.69
C GLY A 449 10.56 10.85 27.35
N ARG A 450 9.36 11.41 27.14
CA ARG A 450 8.14 10.68 26.80
C ARG A 450 8.26 9.91 25.47
N GLY A 451 8.08 8.59 25.53
CA GLY A 451 7.25 7.87 24.53
C GLY A 451 7.91 7.13 23.38
N VAL A 452 9.00 6.38 23.59
CA VAL A 452 9.30 5.24 22.69
C VAL A 452 8.40 4.10 23.15
N LEU A 453 7.28 3.85 22.45
CA LEU A 453 6.58 2.58 22.59
C LEU A 453 7.59 1.49 22.19
N LYS A 454 8.06 0.72 23.17
CA LYS A 454 8.97 -0.39 22.95
C LYS A 454 8.16 -1.52 22.30
N GLU A 455 8.01 -1.44 20.97
CA GLU A 455 7.33 -2.47 20.20
C GLU A 455 8.05 -3.81 20.38
N GLU A 456 7.28 -4.89 20.51
CA GLU A 456 7.85 -6.23 20.64
C GLU A 456 8.63 -6.60 19.37
N PRO A 457 9.82 -7.21 19.51
CA PRO A 457 10.67 -7.55 18.38
C PRO A 457 10.08 -8.72 17.58
N PHE A 458 10.57 -8.86 16.35
CA PHE A 458 10.27 -9.97 15.46
C PHE A 458 11.38 -11.00 15.55
N ASN A 459 11.03 -12.24 15.88
CA ASN A 459 11.97 -13.35 16.04
C ASN A 459 11.49 -14.58 15.27
N TYR A 460 12.41 -15.28 14.62
CA TYR A 460 12.12 -16.56 13.97
C TYR A 460 12.00 -17.66 15.02
N VAL A 461 11.02 -18.54 14.82
CA VAL A 461 10.84 -19.72 15.66
C VAL A 461 11.94 -20.73 15.32
N GLN A 462 12.50 -21.39 16.33
CA GLN A 462 13.46 -22.47 16.11
C GLN A 462 12.79 -23.64 15.37
N THR A 463 13.46 -24.21 14.38
CA THR A 463 12.86 -25.21 13.48
C THR A 463 12.55 -26.54 14.16
N ASP A 464 13.27 -26.87 15.23
CA ASP A 464 13.11 -28.06 16.08
C ASP A 464 12.13 -27.84 17.24
N HIS A 465 11.48 -26.67 17.31
CA HIS A 465 10.57 -26.33 18.39
C HIS A 465 9.38 -27.32 18.45
N PRO A 466 9.09 -27.96 19.60
CA PRO A 466 8.08 -29.03 19.71
C PRO A 466 6.69 -28.63 19.19
N ALA A 467 6.26 -27.40 19.48
CA ALA A 467 4.96 -26.89 19.01
C ALA A 467 4.83 -26.86 17.48
N LEU A 468 5.93 -26.69 16.74
CA LEU A 468 5.93 -26.73 15.28
C LEU A 468 5.78 -28.17 14.77
N GLY A 469 6.42 -29.14 15.43
CA GLY A 469 6.26 -30.56 15.12
C GLY A 469 4.81 -31.04 15.34
N SER A 470 4.22 -30.70 16.49
CA SER A 470 2.81 -31.00 16.78
C SER A 470 1.86 -30.33 15.78
N LEU A 471 2.15 -29.07 15.41
CA LEU A 471 1.36 -28.33 14.44
C LEU A 471 1.42 -28.96 13.04
N LYS A 472 2.63 -29.30 12.58
CA LYS A 472 2.88 -29.93 11.28
C LYS A 472 2.16 -31.27 11.17
N SER A 473 2.24 -32.10 12.22
CA SER A 473 1.53 -33.38 12.28
C SER A 473 0.01 -33.19 12.32
N PHE A 474 -0.51 -32.26 13.13
CA PHE A 474 -1.96 -32.04 13.26
C PHE A 474 -2.60 -31.46 11.99
N LEU A 475 -1.88 -30.57 11.29
CA LEU A 475 -2.38 -29.92 10.08
C LEU A 475 -2.08 -30.69 8.79
N GLY A 476 -1.23 -31.72 8.86
CA GLY A 476 -0.73 -32.41 7.67
C GLY A 476 0.06 -31.47 6.76
N ILE A 477 0.99 -30.68 7.30
CA ILE A 477 1.82 -29.78 6.49
C ILE A 477 2.93 -30.59 5.82
N ARG A 478 3.05 -30.48 4.50
CA ARG A 478 4.06 -31.14 3.67
C ARG A 478 5.49 -30.73 4.04
N GLU A 479 6.44 -31.61 3.75
CA GLU A 479 7.87 -31.43 4.04
C GLU A 479 8.51 -30.26 3.29
N ASP A 480 7.98 -29.88 2.13
CA ASP A 480 8.47 -28.77 1.32
C ASP A 480 8.04 -27.38 1.83
N PHE A 481 7.25 -27.32 2.90
CA PHE A 481 6.87 -26.06 3.54
C PHE A 481 8.06 -25.44 4.29
N PRO A 482 8.36 -24.13 4.09
CA PRO A 482 9.52 -23.46 4.67
C PRO A 482 9.33 -23.10 6.15
N MET A 483 9.35 -24.11 7.02
CA MET A 483 9.18 -23.97 8.48
C MET A 483 10.15 -22.98 9.12
N GLN A 484 11.37 -22.86 8.57
CA GLN A 484 12.40 -21.93 9.03
C GLN A 484 12.04 -20.45 8.85
N ASN A 485 11.04 -20.14 8.04
CA ASN A 485 10.59 -18.77 7.78
C ASN A 485 9.38 -18.36 8.65
N LEU A 486 9.02 -19.18 9.64
CA LEU A 486 7.99 -18.86 10.62
C LEU A 486 8.50 -17.85 11.65
N LEU A 487 7.81 -16.72 11.70
CA LEU A 487 8.13 -15.55 12.49
C LEU A 487 7.05 -15.29 13.53
N VAL A 488 7.47 -14.90 14.73
CA VAL A 488 6.61 -14.43 15.82
C VAL A 488 7.01 -13.02 16.24
N ARG A 489 6.06 -12.32 16.88
CA ARG A 489 6.29 -10.99 17.46
C ARG A 489 6.32 -11.09 18.98
N ASN A 490 7.50 -11.41 19.52
CA ASN A 490 7.82 -11.38 20.95
C ASN A 490 9.34 -11.54 21.12
N ALA A 491 9.87 -11.20 22.30
CA ALA A 491 11.30 -11.29 22.58
C ALA A 491 11.83 -12.72 22.71
N THR A 492 10.97 -13.69 23.03
CA THR A 492 11.37 -15.07 23.32
C THR A 492 11.48 -15.96 22.08
N GLY A 493 10.86 -15.57 20.96
CA GLY A 493 10.74 -16.45 19.79
C GLY A 493 9.68 -17.55 19.94
N GLU A 494 8.87 -17.48 21.00
CA GLU A 494 7.90 -18.52 21.34
C GLU A 494 6.59 -18.39 20.53
N PRO A 495 6.02 -19.49 20.00
CA PRO A 495 4.80 -19.46 19.22
C PRO A 495 3.55 -19.35 20.11
N GLN A 496 3.30 -18.14 20.63
CA GLN A 496 2.27 -17.87 21.65
C GLN A 496 0.99 -17.22 21.11
N ARG A 497 1.05 -16.44 20.03
CA ARG A 497 -0.10 -15.66 19.55
C ARG A 497 -0.37 -15.81 18.06
N THR A 498 0.64 -15.56 17.23
CA THR A 498 0.47 -15.53 15.78
C THR A 498 1.73 -16.09 15.14
N LEU A 499 1.55 -16.97 14.17
CA LEU A 499 2.62 -17.44 13.29
C LEU A 499 2.49 -16.73 11.96
N THR A 500 3.57 -16.06 11.56
CA THR A 500 3.66 -15.29 10.32
C THR A 500 4.69 -15.94 9.42
N LEU A 501 4.35 -16.17 8.16
CA LEU A 501 5.30 -16.66 7.16
C LEU A 501 5.92 -15.49 6.42
N THR A 502 7.23 -15.54 6.26
CA THR A 502 8.00 -14.61 5.44
C THR A 502 8.70 -15.36 4.31
N SER A 503 9.23 -14.65 3.33
CA SER A 503 10.12 -15.22 2.32
C SER A 503 11.57 -15.32 2.80
N ASN A 504 12.40 -16.04 2.05
CA ASN A 504 13.82 -16.22 2.39
C ASN A 504 14.57 -14.88 2.35
N ILE A 505 14.23 -14.01 1.40
CA ILE A 505 14.83 -12.68 1.31
C ILE A 505 14.51 -11.81 2.55
N ILE A 506 13.26 -11.83 3.04
CA ILE A 506 12.91 -11.09 4.26
C ILE A 506 13.64 -11.67 5.46
N ARG A 507 13.70 -12.99 5.60
CA ARG A 507 14.49 -13.64 6.66
C ARG A 507 15.95 -13.23 6.65
N THR A 508 16.53 -13.14 5.46
CA THR A 508 17.91 -12.67 5.29
C THR A 508 18.06 -11.23 5.75
N ILE A 509 17.15 -10.33 5.34
CA ILE A 509 17.18 -8.92 5.76
C ILE A 509 17.04 -8.79 7.28
N LEU A 510 16.06 -9.45 7.89
CA LEU A 510 15.80 -9.33 9.32
C LEU A 510 16.93 -9.87 10.20
N THR A 511 17.65 -10.91 9.75
CA THR A 511 18.74 -11.51 10.52
C THR A 511 20.07 -10.77 10.39
N HIS A 512 20.25 -9.95 9.34
CA HIS A 512 21.53 -9.27 9.05
C HIS A 512 21.52 -7.75 9.35
N ASN A 513 20.38 -7.21 9.78
CA ASN A 513 20.17 -5.80 10.08
C ASN A 513 19.67 -5.60 11.50
N SER A 514 20.04 -4.48 12.14
CA SER A 514 19.59 -4.20 13.50
C SER A 514 18.11 -3.75 13.51
N PRO A 515 17.32 -4.13 14.53
CA PRO A 515 15.92 -3.68 14.66
C PRO A 515 15.76 -2.15 14.68
N GLU A 516 16.73 -1.43 15.27
CA GLU A 516 16.74 0.03 15.35
C GLU A 516 16.89 0.67 13.98
N THR A 517 17.63 0.02 13.08
CA THR A 517 17.82 0.47 11.69
C THR A 517 16.60 0.12 10.84
N LEU A 518 16.07 -1.09 10.98
CA LEU A 518 14.92 -1.53 10.18
C LEU A 518 13.64 -0.75 10.52
N ARG A 519 13.39 -0.51 11.82
CA ARG A 519 12.13 0.04 12.33
C ARG A 519 10.91 -0.66 11.73
N LEU A 520 10.97 -2.00 11.72
CA LEU A 520 9.95 -2.86 11.13
C LEU A 520 8.61 -2.73 11.89
N LYS A 521 7.52 -2.52 11.16
CA LYS A 521 6.16 -2.49 11.71
C LYS A 521 5.40 -3.79 11.50
N SER A 522 5.56 -4.40 10.34
CA SER A 522 4.98 -5.70 9.99
C SER A 522 5.68 -6.28 8.76
N CYS A 523 5.59 -7.59 8.55
CA CYS A 523 6.06 -8.24 7.34
C CYS A 523 5.36 -9.59 7.15
N GLY A 524 5.42 -10.12 5.94
CA GLY A 524 4.91 -11.45 5.62
C GLY A 524 3.39 -11.60 5.78
N VAL A 525 2.95 -12.85 5.83
CA VAL A 525 1.54 -13.23 5.90
C VAL A 525 1.27 -13.97 7.19
N ARG A 526 0.30 -13.52 7.97
CA ARG A 526 -0.14 -14.27 9.16
C ARG A 526 -0.80 -15.55 8.65
N LEU A 527 -0.31 -16.70 9.07
CA LEU A 527 -0.87 -18.00 8.68
C LEU A 527 -1.86 -18.53 9.72
N LEU A 528 -1.47 -18.39 10.98
CA LEU A 528 -2.19 -19.00 12.10
C LEU A 528 -2.24 -18.04 13.27
N SER A 529 -3.37 -18.04 13.96
CA SER A 529 -3.56 -17.37 15.25
C SER A 529 -3.85 -18.41 16.33
N ARG A 530 -3.27 -18.23 17.51
CA ARG A 530 -3.49 -19.11 18.65
C ARG A 530 -4.59 -18.54 19.51
N THR A 531 -5.56 -19.38 19.88
CA THR A 531 -6.61 -19.02 20.83
C THR A 531 -6.46 -19.84 22.09
N GLU A 532 -6.22 -19.17 23.21
CA GLU A 532 -6.18 -19.81 24.53
C GLU A 532 -7.54 -19.68 25.20
N SER A 533 -8.17 -20.81 25.52
CA SER A 533 -9.42 -20.88 26.25
C SER A 533 -9.38 -22.06 27.20
N SER A 534 -9.93 -21.90 28.40
CA SER A 534 -10.11 -23.00 29.35
C SER A 534 -10.93 -24.15 28.76
N LYS A 535 -11.80 -23.87 27.78
CA LYS A 535 -12.63 -24.84 27.06
C LYS A 535 -11.85 -25.67 26.03
N LEU A 536 -10.61 -25.29 25.71
CA LEU A 536 -9.77 -25.93 24.68
C LEU A 536 -8.61 -26.76 25.28
N LYS A 537 -8.57 -26.95 26.60
CA LYS A 537 -7.47 -27.67 27.27
C LYS A 537 -7.26 -29.10 26.76
N ASP A 538 -8.32 -29.77 26.34
CA ASP A 538 -8.28 -31.14 25.83
C ASP A 538 -8.04 -31.23 24.31
N TYR A 539 -7.91 -30.10 23.62
CA TYR A 539 -7.75 -30.07 22.16
C TYR A 539 -6.28 -30.26 21.80
N LYS A 540 -5.98 -31.10 20.81
CA LYS A 540 -4.59 -31.34 20.36
C LYS A 540 -3.94 -30.10 19.74
N SER A 541 -4.73 -29.18 19.20
CA SER A 541 -4.24 -27.93 18.62
C SER A 541 -5.15 -26.75 18.94
N MET A 542 -4.52 -25.62 19.25
CA MET A 542 -5.17 -24.34 19.53
C MET A 542 -4.97 -23.31 18.41
N TRP A 543 -4.39 -23.73 17.29
CA TRP A 543 -4.08 -22.87 16.15
C TRP A 543 -5.24 -22.77 15.18
N ARG A 544 -5.54 -21.56 14.74
CA ARG A 544 -6.63 -21.16 13.84
C ARG A 544 -6.07 -20.58 12.55
N PHE A 545 -6.52 -21.07 11.41
CA PHE A 545 -6.24 -20.42 10.13
C PHE A 545 -6.73 -18.98 10.17
N THR A 546 -5.90 -18.09 9.63
CA THR A 546 -6.27 -16.72 9.29
C THR A 546 -6.75 -16.69 7.84
N THR A 547 -7.67 -15.77 7.52
CA THR A 547 -8.20 -15.63 6.16
C THR A 547 -7.08 -15.37 5.15
N GLU A 548 -6.12 -14.49 5.47
CA GLU A 548 -4.99 -14.17 4.58
C GLU A 548 -3.98 -15.32 4.43
N GLY A 549 -3.93 -16.25 5.38
CA GLY A 549 -2.96 -17.33 5.40
C GLY A 549 -3.33 -18.52 4.53
N ILE A 550 -4.61 -18.67 4.19
CA ILE A 550 -5.14 -19.84 3.48
C ILE A 550 -4.53 -19.97 2.10
N ASP A 551 -4.52 -18.88 1.32
CA ASP A 551 -4.02 -18.91 -0.05
C ASP A 551 -2.54 -19.32 -0.11
N VAL A 552 -1.78 -18.96 0.93
CA VAL A 552 -0.35 -19.26 1.04
C VAL A 552 -0.10 -20.68 1.56
N LEU A 553 -0.90 -21.15 2.52
CA LEU A 553 -0.70 -22.43 3.18
C LEU A 553 -1.35 -23.61 2.44
N ARG A 554 -2.46 -23.36 1.72
CA ARG A 554 -3.24 -24.39 1.02
C ARG A 554 -2.41 -25.33 0.13
N PRO A 555 -1.44 -24.86 -0.68
CA PRO A 555 -0.63 -25.76 -1.52
C PRO A 555 0.21 -26.78 -0.72
N TYR A 556 0.46 -26.49 0.56
CA TYR A 556 1.30 -27.28 1.45
C TYR A 556 0.50 -28.17 2.42
N LEU A 557 -0.84 -28.08 2.43
CA LEU A 557 -1.68 -28.93 3.28
C LEU A 557 -1.98 -30.26 2.57
N THR A 558 -1.94 -31.36 3.32
CA THR A 558 -2.49 -32.65 2.87
C THR A 558 -4.01 -32.65 2.99
N ALA A 559 -4.67 -33.66 2.42
CA ALA A 559 -6.13 -33.75 2.41
C ALA A 559 -6.76 -33.95 3.81
N GLU A 560 -5.96 -34.29 4.83
CA GLU A 560 -6.45 -34.66 6.17
C GLU A 560 -7.25 -33.54 6.87
N ARG A 561 -6.95 -32.28 6.57
CA ARG A 561 -7.62 -31.10 7.14
C ARG A 561 -8.44 -30.31 6.14
N ILE A 562 -8.70 -30.89 4.97
CA ILE A 562 -9.45 -30.27 3.89
C ILE A 562 -10.77 -31.01 3.74
N VAL A 563 -11.88 -30.31 3.89
CA VAL A 563 -13.22 -30.85 3.72
C VAL A 563 -13.95 -30.10 2.61
N THR A 564 -14.80 -30.79 1.88
CA THR A 564 -15.62 -30.21 0.82
C THR A 564 -17.05 -30.02 1.30
N GLY A 565 -17.67 -28.90 0.93
CA GLY A 565 -19.06 -28.61 1.26
C GLY A 565 -19.82 -28.00 0.09
N THR A 566 -21.14 -28.08 0.14
CA THR A 566 -22.04 -27.48 -0.85
C THR A 566 -22.34 -26.02 -0.53
N ILE A 567 -23.00 -25.33 -1.46
CA ILE A 567 -23.50 -23.97 -1.22
C ILE A 567 -24.56 -23.91 -0.11
N ASP A 568 -25.35 -24.97 0.07
CA ASP A 568 -26.36 -25.06 1.13
C ASP A 568 -25.73 -25.27 2.51
N ASP A 569 -24.67 -26.10 2.58
CA ASP A 569 -23.85 -26.21 3.80
C ASP A 569 -23.28 -24.84 4.18
N LEU A 570 -22.75 -24.12 3.19
CA LEU A 570 -22.19 -22.79 3.40
C LEU A 570 -23.26 -21.79 3.86
N ARG A 571 -24.49 -21.88 3.34
CA ARG A 571 -25.63 -21.06 3.78
C ARG A 571 -25.91 -21.27 5.27
N THR A 572 -25.94 -22.52 5.73
CA THR A 572 -26.13 -22.87 7.14
C THR A 572 -24.99 -22.34 8.01
N LEU A 573 -23.73 -22.53 7.57
CA LEU A 573 -22.54 -22.08 8.30
C LEU A 573 -22.41 -20.56 8.45
N ILE A 574 -22.91 -19.81 7.47
CA ILE A 574 -22.92 -18.33 7.48
C ILE A 574 -24.08 -17.77 8.31
N GLY A 575 -25.14 -18.56 8.47
CA GLY A 575 -26.43 -18.16 9.02
C GLY A 575 -26.40 -17.53 10.43
N PRO A 576 -27.60 -17.27 11.00
CA PRO A 576 -27.74 -16.47 12.22
C PRO A 576 -27.13 -17.14 13.46
N GLU A 577 -26.96 -18.46 13.43
CA GLU A 577 -26.25 -19.19 14.48
C GLU A 577 -24.74 -19.16 14.18
N PRO A 578 -23.92 -18.53 15.04
CA PRO A 578 -22.48 -18.40 14.76
C PRO A 578 -21.73 -19.72 14.79
N SER A 579 -22.25 -20.76 15.44
CA SER A 579 -21.57 -22.04 15.61
C SER A 579 -22.57 -23.19 15.53
N PRO A 580 -23.16 -23.44 14.34
CA PRO A 580 -24.18 -24.45 14.15
C PRO A 580 -23.70 -25.84 14.60
N THR A 581 -24.62 -26.63 15.16
CA THR A 581 -24.36 -28.03 15.49
C THR A 581 -24.16 -28.85 14.23
N LEU A 582 -23.46 -29.99 14.35
CA LEU A 582 -23.30 -30.90 13.20
C LEU A 582 -24.65 -31.41 12.68
N SER A 583 -25.65 -31.54 13.55
CA SER A 583 -27.02 -31.89 13.17
C SER A 583 -27.73 -30.81 12.34
N ALA A 584 -27.37 -29.53 12.50
CA ALA A 584 -27.95 -28.43 11.71
C ALA A 584 -27.53 -28.49 10.23
N LEU A 585 -26.49 -29.25 9.90
CA LEU A 585 -26.07 -29.55 8.54
C LEU A 585 -26.92 -30.66 7.87
N ASN A 586 -27.99 -31.14 8.52
CA ASN A 586 -28.99 -32.06 7.96
C ASN A 586 -28.37 -33.32 7.30
N ASP A 587 -27.41 -33.97 7.96
CA ASP A 587 -26.70 -35.17 7.47
C ASP A 587 -26.04 -35.02 6.09
N SER A 588 -25.64 -33.79 5.74
CA SER A 588 -24.91 -33.51 4.51
C SER A 588 -23.60 -34.31 4.41
N ALA A 589 -23.04 -34.37 3.19
CA ALA A 589 -21.73 -34.98 2.99
C ALA A 589 -20.64 -34.31 3.86
N LEU A 590 -20.76 -33.00 4.08
CA LEU A 590 -19.89 -32.25 4.99
C LEU A 590 -20.05 -32.74 6.44
N ALA A 591 -21.29 -32.88 6.94
CA ALA A 591 -21.53 -33.35 8.31
C ALA A 591 -20.88 -34.72 8.58
N ARG A 592 -21.06 -35.66 7.64
CA ARG A 592 -20.46 -36.99 7.70
C ARG A 592 -18.93 -36.98 7.61
N ALA A 593 -18.36 -36.03 6.87
CA ALA A 593 -16.92 -35.85 6.79
C ALA A 593 -16.35 -35.22 8.07
N LEU A 594 -17.12 -34.42 8.81
CA LEU A 594 -16.69 -33.76 10.04
C LEU A 594 -16.75 -34.66 11.27
N ASP A 595 -17.71 -35.58 11.34
CA ASP A 595 -17.94 -36.45 12.50
C ASP A 595 -16.70 -37.27 12.95
N PRO A 596 -15.92 -37.92 12.06
CA PRO A 596 -14.74 -38.68 12.49
C PRO A 596 -13.51 -37.81 12.77
N LEU A 597 -13.55 -36.50 12.49
CA LEU A 597 -12.38 -35.64 12.56
C LEU A 597 -12.12 -35.14 13.99
N GLU A 598 -10.85 -35.01 14.31
CA GLU A 598 -10.44 -34.44 15.58
C GLU A 598 -10.76 -32.93 15.65
N PRO A 599 -11.35 -32.46 16.77
CA PRO A 599 -11.67 -31.04 16.95
C PRO A 599 -10.46 -30.12 16.74
N GLY A 600 -10.71 -28.99 16.08
CA GLY A 600 -9.74 -27.95 15.79
C GLY A 600 -9.92 -27.37 14.39
N THR A 601 -8.84 -26.83 13.83
CA THR A 601 -8.88 -26.06 12.59
C THR A 601 -8.96 -26.93 11.33
N LEU A 602 -9.78 -26.52 10.37
CA LEU A 602 -9.98 -27.17 9.08
C LEU A 602 -10.08 -26.13 7.98
N LEU A 603 -9.82 -26.55 6.75
CA LEU A 603 -10.08 -25.78 5.54
C LEU A 603 -11.32 -26.33 4.85
N LEU A 604 -12.35 -25.49 4.70
CA LEU A 604 -13.54 -25.82 3.92
C LEU A 604 -13.34 -25.37 2.47
N LEU A 605 -13.48 -26.29 1.53
CA LEU A 605 -13.61 -26.00 0.10
C LEU A 605 -15.10 -26.08 -0.27
N ALA A 606 -15.75 -24.93 -0.34
CA ALA A 606 -17.17 -24.85 -0.67
C ALA A 606 -17.37 -24.74 -2.19
N ASP A 607 -18.10 -25.68 -2.78
CA ASP A 607 -18.46 -25.66 -4.19
C ASP A 607 -19.55 -24.60 -4.44
N ILE A 608 -19.31 -23.72 -5.41
CA ILE A 608 -20.24 -22.67 -5.85
C ILE A 608 -20.68 -23.00 -7.28
N PRO A 609 -21.81 -23.71 -7.47
CA PRO A 609 -22.23 -24.23 -8.77
C PRO A 609 -22.42 -23.15 -9.83
N ARG A 610 -22.98 -21.99 -9.44
CA ARG A 610 -23.23 -20.85 -10.34
C ARG A 610 -21.97 -20.26 -10.97
N LYS A 611 -20.79 -20.53 -10.41
CA LYS A 611 -19.51 -19.97 -10.88
C LYS A 611 -18.47 -21.04 -11.20
N ALA A 612 -18.83 -22.33 -11.16
CA ALA A 612 -17.91 -23.46 -11.28
C ALA A 612 -16.64 -23.29 -10.42
N GLN A 613 -16.81 -22.76 -9.20
CA GLN A 613 -15.69 -22.32 -8.34
C GLN A 613 -15.71 -23.05 -7.00
N GLN A 614 -14.53 -23.37 -6.46
CA GLN A 614 -14.35 -23.70 -5.05
C GLN A 614 -13.85 -22.49 -4.25
N LEU A 615 -14.56 -22.14 -3.18
CA LEU A 615 -14.16 -21.13 -2.22
C LEU A 615 -13.47 -21.78 -1.01
N ALA A 616 -12.26 -21.33 -0.70
CA ALA A 616 -11.49 -21.83 0.43
C ALA A 616 -11.74 -20.96 1.67
N LEU A 617 -12.31 -21.52 2.73
CA LEU A 617 -12.69 -20.79 3.94
C LEU A 617 -12.11 -21.46 5.20
N PRO A 618 -11.62 -20.69 6.17
CA PRO A 618 -11.12 -21.25 7.41
C PRO A 618 -12.30 -21.65 8.29
N MET A 619 -12.24 -22.85 8.86
CA MET A 619 -13.28 -23.39 9.72
C MET A 619 -12.69 -23.94 11.02
N TRP A 620 -13.48 -23.89 12.08
CA TRP A 620 -13.19 -24.51 13.36
C TRP A 620 -14.23 -25.58 13.68
N LEU A 621 -13.77 -26.80 13.91
CA LEU A 621 -14.56 -27.91 14.41
C LEU A 621 -14.43 -28.00 15.93
N ALA A 622 -15.57 -27.96 16.63
CA ALA A 622 -15.70 -28.37 18.02
C ALA A 622 -16.30 -29.77 18.09
N ARG A 623 -16.43 -30.33 19.30
CA ARG A 623 -16.93 -31.71 19.50
C ARG A 623 -18.32 -31.99 18.91
N VAL A 624 -19.21 -30.99 18.86
CA VAL A 624 -20.61 -31.14 18.40
C VAL A 624 -21.08 -30.02 17.47
N SER A 625 -20.18 -29.08 17.15
CA SER A 625 -20.51 -27.89 16.36
C SER A 625 -19.34 -27.46 15.50
N CYS A 626 -19.61 -26.66 14.48
CA CYS A 626 -18.59 -26.11 13.59
C CYS A 626 -18.85 -24.62 13.35
N ASN A 627 -17.81 -23.89 12.96
CA ASN A 627 -17.87 -22.44 12.83
C ASN A 627 -16.88 -21.93 11.77
N LEU A 628 -17.32 -21.06 10.87
CA LEU A 628 -16.41 -20.34 9.98
C LEU A 628 -15.60 -19.30 10.77
N LEU A 629 -14.28 -19.30 10.57
CA LEU A 629 -13.35 -18.37 11.20
C LEU A 629 -13.29 -17.04 10.43
N LEU A 630 -14.47 -16.50 10.11
CA LEU A 630 -14.66 -15.22 9.45
C LEU A 630 -15.19 -14.20 10.46
N ASP A 631 -14.73 -12.95 10.34
CA ASP A 631 -15.28 -11.87 11.14
C ASP A 631 -16.69 -11.46 10.68
N LYS A 632 -17.33 -10.54 11.41
CA LYS A 632 -18.70 -10.11 11.11
C LYS A 632 -18.82 -9.46 9.73
N THR A 633 -17.82 -8.66 9.34
CA THR A 633 -17.81 -7.96 8.06
C THR A 633 -17.64 -8.96 6.93
N ASP A 634 -16.68 -9.86 7.03
CA ASP A 634 -16.42 -10.92 6.04
C ASP A 634 -17.63 -11.83 5.87
N ARG A 635 -18.30 -12.21 6.97
CA ARG A 635 -19.54 -13.00 6.92
C ARG A 635 -20.67 -12.29 6.21
N SER A 636 -20.96 -11.05 6.64
CA SER A 636 -22.00 -10.21 6.02
C SER A 636 -21.73 -10.08 4.52
N ALA A 637 -20.50 -9.75 4.18
CA ALA A 637 -20.11 -9.51 2.81
C ALA A 637 -20.14 -10.81 1.96
N LEU A 638 -19.71 -11.96 2.52
CA LEU A 638 -19.81 -13.27 1.85
C LEU A 638 -21.27 -13.70 1.64
N SER A 639 -22.14 -13.48 2.63
CA SER A 639 -23.57 -13.80 2.54
C SER A 639 -24.26 -12.99 1.44
N LEU A 640 -23.96 -11.69 1.36
CA LEU A 640 -24.45 -10.79 0.32
C LEU A 640 -23.98 -11.23 -1.08
N ARG A 641 -22.73 -11.70 -1.23
CA ARG A 641 -22.21 -12.18 -2.51
C ARG A 641 -22.93 -13.43 -2.99
N LEU A 642 -23.10 -14.41 -2.11
CA LEU A 642 -23.58 -15.74 -2.51
C LEU A 642 -25.11 -15.80 -2.59
N PHE A 643 -25.79 -15.04 -1.74
CA PHE A 643 -27.24 -15.14 -1.54
C PHE A 643 -28.00 -13.85 -1.83
N GLY A 644 -27.33 -12.71 -1.99
CA GLY A 644 -27.98 -11.41 -2.23
C GLY A 644 -28.62 -10.78 -0.99
N GLU A 645 -28.49 -11.42 0.17
CA GLU A 645 -29.03 -10.98 1.46
C GLU A 645 -27.99 -11.18 2.57
N ASP A 646 -28.06 -10.37 3.63
CA ASP A 646 -27.17 -10.52 4.78
C ASP A 646 -27.73 -11.57 5.75
N LEU A 647 -27.09 -12.74 5.76
CA LEU A 647 -27.45 -13.87 6.63
C LEU A 647 -26.70 -13.85 7.96
N SER A 648 -25.77 -12.90 8.15
CA SER A 648 -24.90 -12.88 9.31
C SER A 648 -25.65 -12.59 10.62
N PRO A 649 -25.15 -13.08 11.77
CA PRO A 649 -25.76 -12.79 13.08
C PRO A 649 -25.81 -11.28 13.35
N LYS A 650 -26.98 -10.78 13.77
CA LYS A 650 -27.21 -9.36 14.04
C LYS A 650 -26.37 -8.80 15.19
#